data_AF-A0A7X0Z7J8-F1
#
_entry.id   AF-A0A7X0Z7J8-F1
#
_cell.length_a   1.000
_cell.length_b   1.000
_cell.length_c   1.000
_cell.angle_alpha   90.00
_cell.angle_beta   90.00
_cell.angle_gamma   90.00
#
_symmetry.space_group_name_H-M   'P 1'
#
loop_
_entity.id
_entity.type
_entity.pdbx_description
1 polymer ?
#
loop_
_entity_poly.entity_id
_entity_poly.type
_entity_poly.pdbx_seq_one_letter_code
_entity_poly.pdbx_strand_id
1 'polypeptide(L)'
;MAEIKRNNVKDFNAKGDGKTDDTLAIQNAIDDLYRSPIDGDSSLFKEGGIVYFPAGKYIVSKPIYITKAGISLEGQTATASVIVPMGTLQNRKLYFDGKLEGNAVIDFVYYSGAGQTGTRSFIRNIGMKNLSFDLINIDKTTVLRLLRPYDLCIFESLIFKNIRSTAIEAISEYPDNTEPAVKGLGQGVILRDIHIDNSSTILDSLKDGKYVTFNKLLDKGRPQDATSPVIHFENINESSLTNVKIIACGSDADEEGNVIRENGAPKIAHAMRNGVLTEGCQGITIKESAFTLLSKPAIQIQRGTFGKQQTGLFHFIQGNTFEELTGGGIKIDGGAEPFETPGRKGVSEVTISENRFLGNTTSQYFYIVDNCDLVTIRDRCSLFIGAGAINTTVYAIDTNKSATETKIQDNGKKSIIMGRKYNFTDGTDAYIFSTRLIPERLSIPVLKKAELQSEKSQKIEGDIVLAQIDGLSSHLVILKRWQDGSLRWVNMKDELIFTVELISIDDFYATATTIKGSYKGIENIAQLRLTARYNNRQEVTSILGGTLNMDGTFEFYILGKGIDLLDCSQLLLDAVDREGNSLNSIEVPILFNENITVNPYSFKDQYITGTYSSLIKSIKLISTKVTNGGTLTNGTFKFYAIGNMDKTVSCFIVGYDANGHERVRSIVPIID
;
A
#
# COMPACT_ATOMS: atom_id res chain seq x y z
N MET A 1 11.09 4.79 56.36
CA MET A 1 10.16 5.14 55.26
C MET A 1 8.80 5.31 55.89
N ALA A 2 8.05 6.36 55.58
CA ALA A 2 6.67 6.46 56.06
C ALA A 2 5.86 5.30 55.46
N GLU A 3 5.13 4.58 56.30
CA GLU A 3 4.24 3.49 55.85
C GLU A 3 3.07 4.09 55.06
N ILE A 4 2.72 3.48 53.93
CA ILE A 4 1.58 3.93 53.13
C ILE A 4 0.30 3.74 53.95
N LYS A 5 -0.47 4.82 54.14
CA LYS A 5 -1.76 4.73 54.83
C LYS A 5 -2.74 3.91 54.00
N ARG A 6 -3.32 2.86 54.61
CA ARG A 6 -4.29 1.98 53.98
C ARG A 6 -5.56 1.93 54.82
N ASN A 7 -6.63 2.50 54.30
CA ASN A 7 -7.93 2.57 54.95
C ASN A 7 -8.86 1.50 54.36
N ASN A 8 -9.36 0.58 55.19
CA ASN A 8 -10.42 -0.33 54.78
C ASN A 8 -11.76 0.35 55.03
N VAL A 9 -12.64 0.43 54.01
CA VAL A 9 -13.94 1.10 54.14
C VAL A 9 -14.82 0.54 55.26
N LYS A 10 -14.62 -0.72 55.67
CA LYS A 10 -15.33 -1.33 56.81
C LYS A 10 -14.96 -0.70 58.16
N ASP A 11 -13.73 -0.22 58.31
CA ASP A 11 -13.27 0.48 59.52
C ASP A 11 -13.96 1.86 59.65
N PHE A 12 -14.52 2.36 58.54
CA PHE A 12 -15.32 3.58 58.46
C PHE A 12 -16.83 3.30 58.46
N ASN A 13 -17.24 2.09 58.86
CA ASN A 13 -18.61 1.61 58.97
C ASN A 13 -19.34 1.30 57.66
N ALA A 14 -18.64 1.18 56.52
CA ALA A 14 -19.28 0.69 55.30
C ALA A 14 -19.78 -0.75 55.51
N LYS A 15 -21.01 -1.06 55.12
CA LYS A 15 -21.62 -2.39 55.24
C LYS A 15 -21.39 -3.25 54.02
N GLY A 16 -21.37 -2.68 52.81
CA GLY A 16 -21.17 -3.43 51.57
C GLY A 16 -22.17 -4.58 51.39
N ASP A 17 -23.38 -4.43 51.92
CA ASP A 17 -24.44 -5.45 51.97
C ASP A 17 -25.45 -5.31 50.81
N GLY A 18 -25.24 -4.35 49.92
CA GLY A 18 -26.12 -4.01 48.79
C GLY A 18 -27.41 -3.32 49.20
N LYS A 19 -27.52 -2.82 50.44
CA LYS A 19 -28.73 -2.17 50.97
C LYS A 19 -28.41 -0.86 51.67
N THR A 20 -27.40 -0.88 52.54
CA THR A 20 -26.98 0.28 53.32
C THR A 20 -26.26 1.26 52.41
N ASP A 21 -26.62 2.54 52.51
CA ASP A 21 -25.90 3.62 51.84
C ASP A 21 -24.52 3.81 52.48
N ASP A 22 -23.48 3.42 51.74
CA ASP A 22 -22.09 3.44 52.15
C ASP A 22 -21.37 4.75 51.76
N THR A 23 -22.08 5.72 51.16
CA THR A 23 -21.50 6.97 50.63
C THR A 23 -20.62 7.68 51.65
N LEU A 24 -21.17 7.93 52.86
CA LEU A 24 -20.47 8.67 53.91
C LEU A 24 -19.26 7.88 54.44
N ALA A 25 -19.39 6.56 54.61
CA ALA A 25 -18.31 5.72 55.09
C ALA A 25 -17.13 5.71 54.11
N ILE A 26 -17.42 5.60 52.81
CA ILE A 26 -16.42 5.62 51.74
C ILE A 26 -15.74 7.00 51.67
N GLN A 27 -16.52 8.09 51.70
CA GLN A 27 -15.96 9.44 51.70
C GLN A 27 -15.07 9.68 52.92
N ASN A 28 -15.49 9.25 54.11
CA ASN A 28 -14.68 9.36 55.32
C ASN A 28 -13.36 8.58 55.21
N ALA A 29 -13.36 7.39 54.60
CA ALA A 29 -12.14 6.60 54.39
C ALA A 29 -11.14 7.31 53.47
N ILE A 30 -11.63 8.05 52.46
CA ILE A 30 -10.83 8.88 51.55
C ILE A 30 -10.32 10.14 52.24
N ASP A 31 -11.20 10.80 53.00
CA ASP A 31 -10.91 12.05 53.69
C ASP A 31 -9.87 11.86 54.81
N ASP A 32 -9.83 10.67 55.42
CA ASP A 32 -8.85 10.30 56.43
C ASP A 32 -7.44 10.01 55.87
N LEU A 33 -7.27 9.80 54.55
CA LEU A 33 -5.93 9.65 53.95
C LEU A 33 -5.04 10.90 54.12
N TYR A 34 -3.72 10.75 53.95
CA TYR A 34 -2.77 11.87 54.10
C TYR A 34 -3.12 13.05 53.18
N ARG A 35 -3.10 14.26 53.74
CA ARG A 35 -3.38 15.52 53.03
C ARG A 35 -2.24 15.88 52.07
N SER A 36 -2.53 16.80 51.14
CA SER A 36 -1.59 17.27 50.13
C SER A 36 -1.49 18.81 50.14
N PRO A 37 -0.29 19.41 50.14
CA PRO A 37 0.99 18.84 50.57
C PRO A 37 1.05 18.74 52.09
N ILE A 38 1.87 17.82 52.61
CA ILE A 38 2.28 17.87 54.02
C ILE A 38 3.34 18.97 54.14
N ASP A 39 3.04 20.05 54.87
CA ASP A 39 3.98 21.11 55.28
C ASP A 39 4.84 21.72 54.15
N GLY A 40 4.29 21.87 52.94
CA GLY A 40 5.00 22.46 51.80
C GLY A 40 6.05 21.56 51.14
N ASP A 41 6.24 20.33 51.62
CA ASP A 41 7.06 19.30 50.99
C ASP A 41 6.19 18.45 50.04
N SER A 42 6.45 18.56 48.74
CA SER A 42 5.74 17.82 47.68
C SER A 42 6.40 16.47 47.37
N SER A 43 6.95 15.79 48.39
CA SER A 43 7.53 14.46 48.21
C SER A 43 6.42 13.41 47.97
N LEU A 44 6.53 12.77 46.79
CA LEU A 44 5.57 11.83 46.18
C LEU A 44 5.08 10.67 47.09
N PHE A 45 5.83 10.32 48.13
CA PHE A 45 5.59 9.15 48.98
C PHE A 45 4.84 9.47 50.28
N LYS A 46 4.39 10.71 50.47
CA LYS A 46 3.72 11.17 51.70
C LYS A 46 2.29 11.70 51.50
N GLU A 47 1.78 11.74 50.27
CA GLU A 47 0.43 12.22 49.94
C GLU A 47 -0.49 11.03 49.60
N GLY A 48 -1.76 11.08 50.05
CA GLY A 48 -2.75 10.06 49.72
C GLY A 48 -2.60 8.73 50.47
N GLY A 49 -2.82 7.63 49.76
CA GLY A 49 -2.85 6.27 50.31
C GLY A 49 -3.84 5.35 49.59
N ILE A 50 -4.10 4.19 50.18
CA ILE A 50 -4.97 3.17 49.60
C ILE A 50 -6.32 3.17 50.33
N VAL A 51 -7.43 3.24 49.59
CA VAL A 51 -8.76 2.90 50.11
C VAL A 51 -9.12 1.51 49.61
N TYR A 52 -9.23 0.57 50.53
CA TYR A 52 -9.50 -0.83 50.25
C TYR A 52 -10.97 -1.18 50.43
N PHE A 53 -11.53 -1.87 49.43
CA PHE A 53 -12.90 -2.37 49.38
C PHE A 53 -12.90 -3.90 49.46
N PRO A 54 -13.18 -4.52 50.63
CA PRO A 54 -13.44 -5.95 50.72
C PRO A 54 -14.60 -6.38 49.81
N ALA A 55 -14.75 -7.69 49.58
CA ALA A 55 -15.90 -8.22 48.85
C ALA A 55 -17.22 -7.68 49.44
N GLY A 56 -18.12 -7.23 48.57
CA GLY A 56 -19.38 -6.60 48.96
C GLY A 56 -19.97 -5.75 47.85
N LYS A 57 -21.24 -5.37 48.03
CA LYS A 57 -21.96 -4.40 47.19
C LYS A 57 -22.15 -3.11 47.98
N TYR A 58 -21.47 -2.05 47.58
CA TYR A 58 -21.46 -0.77 48.28
C TYR A 58 -22.43 0.18 47.58
N ILE A 59 -23.53 0.50 48.24
CA ILE A 59 -24.49 1.46 47.68
C ILE A 59 -23.94 2.88 47.85
N VAL A 60 -24.03 3.70 46.81
CA VAL A 60 -23.72 5.13 46.90
C VAL A 60 -24.89 5.96 46.36
N SER A 61 -25.33 6.98 47.09
CA SER A 61 -26.45 7.85 46.69
C SER A 61 -26.00 9.19 46.13
N LYS A 62 -24.70 9.53 46.28
CA LYS A 62 -24.09 10.79 45.84
C LYS A 62 -22.67 10.56 45.31
N PRO A 63 -22.11 11.53 44.54
CA PRO A 63 -20.73 11.47 44.10
C PRO A 63 -19.75 11.23 45.26
N ILE A 64 -18.78 10.35 45.03
CA ILE A 64 -17.60 10.19 45.87
C ILE A 64 -16.48 11.05 45.30
N TYR A 65 -16.01 12.02 46.08
CA TYR A 65 -15.05 13.02 45.63
C TYR A 65 -13.62 12.61 45.98
N ILE A 66 -12.76 12.57 44.96
CA ILE A 66 -11.33 12.34 45.11
C ILE A 66 -10.60 13.67 44.94
N THR A 67 -10.24 14.28 46.07
CA THR A 67 -9.73 15.65 46.15
C THR A 67 -8.23 15.76 46.44
N LYS A 68 -7.51 14.63 46.47
CA LYS A 68 -6.08 14.54 46.79
C LYS A 68 -5.33 13.73 45.72
N ALA A 69 -4.07 14.06 45.49
CA ALA A 69 -3.15 13.21 44.73
C ALA A 69 -2.75 11.96 45.53
N GLY A 70 -2.23 10.94 44.84
CA GLY A 70 -1.66 9.75 45.50
C GLY A 70 -2.69 8.76 46.05
N ILE A 71 -3.96 8.87 45.64
CA ILE A 71 -5.02 7.96 46.10
C ILE A 71 -5.12 6.77 45.14
N SER A 72 -5.12 5.56 45.71
CA SER A 72 -5.48 4.32 45.02
C SER A 72 -6.76 3.73 45.61
N LEU A 73 -7.79 3.51 44.79
CA LEU A 73 -9.00 2.78 45.17
C LEU A 73 -8.85 1.31 44.76
N GLU A 74 -8.89 0.38 45.71
CA GLU A 74 -8.55 -1.01 45.47
C GLU A 74 -9.63 -1.97 45.98
N GLY A 75 -10.24 -2.72 45.07
CA GLY A 75 -11.12 -3.82 45.47
C GLY A 75 -10.37 -5.12 45.71
N GLN A 76 -11.07 -6.10 46.28
CA GLN A 76 -10.55 -7.44 46.49
C GLN A 76 -10.36 -8.17 45.15
N THR A 77 -11.40 -8.15 44.31
CA THR A 77 -11.38 -8.54 42.89
C THR A 77 -12.46 -7.74 42.16
N ALA A 78 -12.30 -7.55 40.84
CA ALA A 78 -13.27 -6.79 40.05
C ALA A 78 -14.70 -7.34 40.14
N THR A 79 -14.87 -8.64 40.35
CA THR A 79 -16.19 -9.29 40.44
C THR A 79 -16.77 -9.33 41.86
N ALA A 80 -15.94 -9.18 42.90
CA ALA A 80 -16.37 -9.29 44.30
C ALA A 80 -16.64 -7.93 44.97
N SER A 81 -15.94 -6.87 44.54
CA SER A 81 -16.08 -5.52 45.11
C SER A 81 -16.83 -4.62 44.13
N VAL A 82 -18.11 -4.40 44.39
CA VAL A 82 -19.04 -3.73 43.47
C VAL A 82 -19.55 -2.43 44.08
N ILE A 83 -19.42 -1.31 43.38
CA ILE A 83 -20.05 -0.03 43.72
C ILE A 83 -21.35 0.10 42.92
N VAL A 84 -22.45 0.39 43.61
CA VAL A 84 -23.80 0.41 43.03
C VAL A 84 -24.43 1.78 43.31
N PRO A 85 -24.38 2.74 42.38
CA PRO A 85 -25.06 4.01 42.54
C PRO A 85 -26.58 3.83 42.62
N MET A 86 -27.23 4.61 43.46
CA MET A 86 -28.68 4.59 43.67
C MET A 86 -29.26 5.99 43.42
N GLY A 87 -30.27 6.04 42.55
CA GLY A 87 -30.96 7.28 42.21
C GLY A 87 -32.28 7.45 42.95
N THR A 88 -32.88 8.63 42.78
CA THR A 88 -34.24 8.95 43.22
C THR A 88 -35.17 9.01 42.02
N LEU A 89 -36.36 8.42 42.14
CA LEU A 89 -37.35 8.40 41.07
C LEU A 89 -37.97 9.80 40.90
N GLN A 90 -37.80 10.39 39.71
CA GLN A 90 -38.41 11.65 39.32
C GLN A 90 -38.76 11.56 37.83
N ASN A 91 -39.95 12.03 37.42
CA ASN A 91 -40.37 12.04 36.01
C ASN A 91 -40.17 10.68 35.30
N ARG A 92 -40.46 9.57 36.00
CA ARG A 92 -40.27 8.19 35.51
C ARG A 92 -38.81 7.80 35.20
N LYS A 93 -37.82 8.48 35.77
CA LYS A 93 -36.39 8.18 35.63
C LYS A 93 -35.68 8.23 36.99
N LEU A 94 -34.59 7.51 37.16
CA LEU A 94 -33.76 7.52 38.37
C LEU A 94 -32.61 8.53 38.23
N TYR A 95 -32.71 9.62 38.98
CA TYR A 95 -31.75 10.72 39.02
C TYR A 95 -30.69 10.44 40.09
N PHE A 96 -29.41 10.53 39.75
CA PHE A 96 -28.31 10.38 40.70
C PHE A 96 -27.98 11.74 41.33
N ASP A 97 -28.12 11.83 42.66
CA ASP A 97 -27.96 13.10 43.41
C ASP A 97 -28.72 14.27 42.78
N GLY A 98 -30.01 14.04 42.48
CA GLY A 98 -30.92 15.04 41.95
C GLY A 98 -30.70 15.45 40.49
N LYS A 99 -29.74 14.84 39.78
CA LYS A 99 -29.48 15.13 38.36
C LYS A 99 -29.61 13.88 37.49
N LEU A 100 -30.16 14.09 36.29
CA LEU A 100 -30.22 13.05 35.26
C LEU A 100 -28.92 12.94 34.49
N GLU A 101 -28.15 14.02 34.35
CA GLU A 101 -26.84 14.04 33.66
C GLU A 101 -25.93 15.07 34.35
N GLY A 102 -24.61 14.99 34.14
CA GLY A 102 -23.62 15.96 34.62
C GLY A 102 -22.99 15.67 35.99
N ASN A 103 -23.54 14.73 36.76
CA ASN A 103 -22.87 14.16 37.94
C ASN A 103 -21.99 12.96 37.54
N ALA A 104 -21.03 12.62 38.41
CA ALA A 104 -20.20 11.42 38.30
C ALA A 104 -20.26 10.57 39.59
N VAL A 105 -20.16 9.24 39.48
CA VAL A 105 -20.17 8.35 40.65
C VAL A 105 -18.88 8.51 41.45
N ILE A 106 -17.73 8.37 40.79
CA ILE A 106 -16.42 8.74 41.33
C ILE A 106 -15.92 9.94 40.55
N ASP A 107 -15.76 11.04 41.26
CA ASP A 107 -15.41 12.33 40.69
C ASP A 107 -14.03 12.74 41.19
N PHE A 108 -13.03 12.64 40.31
CA PHE A 108 -11.68 13.09 40.59
C PHE A 108 -11.61 14.59 40.31
N VAL A 109 -11.70 15.37 41.38
CA VAL A 109 -11.88 16.83 41.33
C VAL A 109 -11.09 17.53 42.42
N TYR A 110 -10.30 18.53 42.05
CA TYR A 110 -9.66 19.42 43.03
C TYR A 110 -10.60 20.59 43.39
N TYR A 111 -11.24 20.52 44.56
CA TYR A 111 -11.94 21.66 45.17
C TYR A 111 -11.07 22.28 46.28
N SER A 112 -10.79 23.58 46.24
CA SER A 112 -10.24 24.33 47.39
C SER A 112 -11.36 24.74 48.36
N GLY A 113 -12.16 23.77 48.79
CA GLY A 113 -13.33 24.04 49.62
C GLY A 113 -14.43 24.84 48.91
N ALA A 114 -15.64 24.76 49.49
CA ALA A 114 -16.87 25.48 49.12
C ALA A 114 -16.99 25.89 47.63
N GLY A 115 -16.89 24.92 46.72
CA GLY A 115 -17.25 25.13 45.31
C GLY A 115 -16.28 25.97 44.47
N GLN A 116 -15.04 26.20 44.92
CA GLN A 116 -14.00 26.77 44.04
C GLN A 116 -12.95 25.72 43.69
N THR A 117 -12.54 25.67 42.42
CA THR A 117 -11.43 24.83 41.96
C THR A 117 -10.13 25.32 42.59
N GLY A 118 -9.37 24.42 43.22
CA GLY A 118 -8.18 24.82 43.96
C GLY A 118 -7.03 25.37 43.14
N THR A 119 -6.04 25.94 43.83
CA THR A 119 -4.82 26.52 43.23
C THR A 119 -3.89 25.48 42.57
N ARG A 120 -4.13 24.17 42.80
CA ARG A 120 -3.42 23.08 42.11
C ARG A 120 -4.03 22.85 40.72
N SER A 121 -3.17 22.82 39.71
CA SER A 121 -3.57 22.82 38.30
C SER A 121 -3.90 21.42 37.73
N PHE A 122 -3.69 20.32 38.45
CA PHE A 122 -3.86 18.94 37.94
C PHE A 122 -3.94 17.84 39.03
N ILE A 123 -4.52 16.69 38.67
CA ILE A 123 -4.62 15.43 39.44
C ILE A 123 -3.56 14.45 38.99
N ARG A 124 -2.79 13.88 39.92
CA ARG A 124 -1.71 12.93 39.60
C ARG A 124 -1.62 11.76 40.55
N ASN A 125 -0.92 10.71 40.11
CA ASN A 125 -0.66 9.51 40.91
C ASN A 125 -1.97 8.91 41.45
N ILE A 126 -2.93 8.72 40.56
CA ILE A 126 -4.24 8.15 40.88
C ILE A 126 -4.27 6.70 40.43
N GLY A 127 -4.74 5.83 41.32
CA GLY A 127 -4.94 4.43 41.05
C GLY A 127 -6.40 4.02 41.21
N MET A 128 -6.85 3.12 40.35
CA MET A 128 -8.03 2.31 40.64
C MET A 128 -7.82 0.89 40.13
N LYS A 129 -8.04 -0.11 40.98
CA LYS A 129 -7.93 -1.50 40.54
C LYS A 129 -8.93 -2.45 41.19
N ASN A 130 -9.27 -3.51 40.47
CA ASN A 130 -10.06 -4.63 40.99
C ASN A 130 -11.45 -4.22 41.52
N LEU A 131 -12.11 -3.28 40.85
CA LEU A 131 -13.45 -2.79 41.22
C LEU A 131 -14.44 -2.97 40.06
N SER A 132 -15.72 -3.09 40.40
CA SER A 132 -16.80 -2.99 39.41
C SER A 132 -17.84 -1.96 39.79
N PHE A 133 -18.53 -1.47 38.77
CA PHE A 133 -19.61 -0.51 38.86
C PHE A 133 -20.84 -1.09 38.19
N ASP A 134 -21.96 -1.14 38.92
CA ASP A 134 -23.24 -1.61 38.40
C ASP A 134 -24.29 -0.50 38.49
N LEU A 135 -24.61 0.09 37.34
CA LEU A 135 -25.50 1.25 37.24
C LEU A 135 -26.98 0.88 37.20
N ILE A 136 -27.34 -0.36 37.59
CA ILE A 136 -28.71 -0.88 37.52
C ILE A 136 -29.77 -0.04 38.26
N ASN A 137 -29.39 0.88 39.15
CA ASN A 137 -30.32 1.69 39.96
C ASN A 137 -30.27 3.19 39.64
N ILE A 138 -29.76 3.57 38.47
CA ILE A 138 -29.79 4.93 37.95
C ILE A 138 -30.08 4.91 36.44
N ASP A 139 -30.53 6.04 35.88
CA ASP A 139 -30.67 6.20 34.42
C ASP A 139 -29.30 6.60 33.81
N LYS A 140 -29.02 7.90 33.66
CA LYS A 140 -27.78 8.40 33.06
C LYS A 140 -26.88 9.03 34.12
N THR A 141 -25.62 8.62 34.20
CA THR A 141 -24.59 9.28 35.04
C THR A 141 -23.22 8.82 34.55
N THR A 142 -22.23 9.72 34.55
CA THR A 142 -20.84 9.34 34.27
C THR A 142 -20.30 8.49 35.42
N VAL A 143 -19.60 7.38 35.15
CA VAL A 143 -19.09 6.55 36.26
C VAL A 143 -17.84 7.15 36.86
N LEU A 144 -16.77 7.23 36.06
CA LEU A 144 -15.51 7.84 36.46
C LEU A 144 -15.32 9.12 35.67
N ARG A 145 -15.15 10.25 36.38
CA ARG A 145 -14.76 11.52 35.77
C ARG A 145 -13.44 11.99 36.32
N LEU A 146 -12.48 12.24 35.44
CA LEU A 146 -11.17 12.79 35.74
C LEU A 146 -11.07 14.20 35.17
N LEU A 147 -11.00 15.19 36.06
CA LEU A 147 -10.73 16.56 35.66
C LEU A 147 -9.24 16.88 35.83
N ARG A 148 -8.58 17.30 34.74
CA ARG A 148 -7.15 17.62 34.68
C ARG A 148 -6.23 16.48 35.13
N PRO A 149 -6.39 15.24 34.62
CA PRO A 149 -5.49 14.14 34.99
C PRO A 149 -4.10 14.35 34.38
N TYR A 150 -3.05 14.13 35.15
CA TYR A 150 -1.66 14.39 34.79
C TYR A 150 -0.77 13.39 35.49
N ASP A 151 0.10 12.68 34.76
CA ASP A 151 1.07 11.70 35.27
C ASP A 151 0.51 10.59 36.18
N LEU A 152 0.87 9.34 35.88
CA LEU A 152 0.65 8.18 36.75
C LEU A 152 -0.83 7.97 37.14
N CYS A 153 -1.76 8.21 36.23
CA CYS A 153 -3.17 7.89 36.41
C CYS A 153 -3.46 6.50 35.81
N ILE A 154 -3.57 5.47 36.64
CA ILE A 154 -3.64 4.06 36.21
C ILE A 154 -4.95 3.41 36.70
N PHE A 155 -5.71 2.88 35.75
CA PHE A 155 -6.95 2.16 35.96
C PHE A 155 -6.82 0.75 35.40
N GLU A 156 -6.97 -0.25 36.25
CA GLU A 156 -6.65 -1.64 35.91
C GLU A 156 -7.71 -2.62 36.41
N SER A 157 -8.09 -3.60 35.59
CA SER A 157 -9.01 -4.67 36.01
C SER A 157 -10.34 -4.12 36.55
N LEU A 158 -11.03 -3.30 35.74
CA LEU A 158 -12.30 -2.69 36.10
C LEU A 158 -13.45 -3.25 35.24
N ILE A 159 -14.62 -3.42 35.86
CA ILE A 159 -15.83 -3.89 35.16
C ILE A 159 -16.96 -2.85 35.30
N PHE A 160 -17.56 -2.47 34.19
CA PHE A 160 -18.68 -1.52 34.12
C PHE A 160 -19.91 -2.23 33.56
N LYS A 161 -21.04 -2.14 34.26
CA LYS A 161 -22.30 -2.76 33.84
C LYS A 161 -23.44 -1.75 33.83
N ASN A 162 -24.36 -1.95 32.88
CA ASN A 162 -25.61 -1.19 32.79
C ASN A 162 -25.39 0.32 32.57
N ILE A 163 -24.38 0.69 31.78
CA ILE A 163 -24.00 2.08 31.56
C ILE A 163 -24.91 2.74 30.51
N ARG A 164 -25.65 3.79 30.90
CA ARG A 164 -26.46 4.60 29.95
C ARG A 164 -25.83 5.94 29.54
N SER A 165 -24.77 6.36 30.23
CA SER A 165 -23.96 7.54 29.88
C SER A 165 -22.50 7.13 29.68
N THR A 166 -21.52 7.93 30.10
CA THR A 166 -20.08 7.66 29.93
C THR A 166 -19.53 6.78 31.06
N ALA A 167 -18.79 5.72 30.73
CA ALA A 167 -18.10 4.89 31.73
C ALA A 167 -16.87 5.61 32.29
N ILE A 168 -16.02 6.14 31.40
CA ILE A 168 -14.81 6.86 31.79
C ILE A 168 -14.70 8.15 30.98
N GLU A 169 -14.65 9.26 31.69
CA GLU A 169 -14.46 10.60 31.13
C GLU A 169 -13.18 11.20 31.70
N ALA A 170 -12.30 11.68 30.82
CA ALA A 170 -11.09 12.41 31.22
C ALA A 170 -10.99 13.69 30.39
N ILE A 171 -11.03 14.83 31.07
CA ILE A 171 -11.06 16.15 30.43
C ILE A 171 -10.01 17.02 31.08
N SER A 172 -9.10 17.59 30.29
CA SER A 172 -8.08 18.48 30.83
C SER A 172 -8.48 19.95 30.87
N GLU A 173 -9.19 20.47 29.88
CA GLU A 173 -9.47 21.90 29.80
C GLU A 173 -10.98 22.13 29.74
N TYR A 174 -11.54 22.78 30.76
CA TYR A 174 -12.93 23.20 30.81
C TYR A 174 -13.04 24.70 30.42
N PRO A 175 -14.19 25.16 29.88
CA PRO A 175 -14.42 26.57 29.57
C PRO A 175 -14.38 27.53 30.79
N ASP A 176 -14.30 27.03 32.03
CA ASP A 176 -14.22 27.84 33.25
C ASP A 176 -12.82 28.40 33.55
N ASN A 177 -11.78 27.92 32.85
CA ASN A 177 -10.40 28.40 32.98
C ASN A 177 -9.93 29.07 31.70
N THR A 178 -10.07 30.39 31.62
CA THR A 178 -9.67 31.17 30.44
C THR A 178 -8.15 31.32 30.29
N GLU A 179 -7.36 30.99 31.32
CA GLU A 179 -5.89 31.09 31.31
C GLU A 179 -5.19 29.90 31.99
N PRO A 180 -5.25 28.68 31.41
CA PRO A 180 -4.51 27.54 31.94
C PRO A 180 -3.00 27.83 31.93
N ALA A 181 -2.34 27.51 33.05
CA ALA A 181 -0.90 27.62 33.23
C ALA A 181 -0.16 26.69 32.25
N VAL A 182 1.11 27.00 31.94
CA VAL A 182 1.92 26.32 30.91
C VAL A 182 2.05 24.79 31.10
N LYS A 183 1.86 24.27 32.33
CA LYS A 183 1.89 22.82 32.67
C LYS A 183 0.48 22.19 32.83
N GLY A 184 -0.56 22.77 32.23
CA GLY A 184 -1.97 22.45 32.52
C GLY A 184 -2.68 21.44 31.61
N LEU A 185 -1.97 20.74 30.71
CA LEU A 185 -2.58 19.77 29.78
C LEU A 185 -2.49 18.35 30.32
N GLY A 186 -3.59 17.61 30.27
CA GLY A 186 -3.70 16.32 30.90
C GLY A 186 -2.84 15.30 30.19
N GLN A 187 -2.13 14.47 30.96
CA GLN A 187 -1.14 13.53 30.45
C GLN A 187 -1.17 12.20 31.22
N GLY A 188 -0.90 11.08 30.54
CA GLY A 188 -0.58 9.82 31.21
C GLY A 188 -1.75 9.08 31.85
N VAL A 189 -2.95 9.09 31.22
CA VAL A 189 -4.06 8.22 31.59
C VAL A 189 -3.88 6.83 30.97
N ILE A 190 -3.82 5.81 31.82
CA ILE A 190 -3.57 4.42 31.41
C ILE A 190 -4.79 3.57 31.80
N LEU A 191 -5.43 2.98 30.80
CA LEU A 191 -6.54 2.04 30.96
C LEU A 191 -6.06 0.63 30.55
N ARG A 192 -6.11 -0.33 31.49
CA ARG A 192 -5.71 -1.72 31.28
C ARG A 192 -6.79 -2.69 31.76
N ASP A 193 -7.08 -3.72 30.98
CA ASP A 193 -8.01 -4.78 31.36
C ASP A 193 -9.38 -4.22 31.80
N ILE A 194 -9.95 -3.36 30.96
CA ILE A 194 -11.23 -2.71 31.21
C ILE A 194 -12.33 -3.46 30.50
N HIS A 195 -13.37 -3.86 31.22
CA HIS A 195 -14.52 -4.56 30.65
C HIS A 195 -15.79 -3.73 30.83
N ILE A 196 -16.46 -3.39 29.73
CA ILE A 196 -17.72 -2.67 29.75
C ILE A 196 -18.78 -3.54 29.06
N ASP A 197 -19.85 -3.85 29.78
CA ASP A 197 -20.88 -4.79 29.35
C ASP A 197 -22.31 -4.28 29.60
N ASN A 198 -23.04 -4.06 28.50
CA ASN A 198 -24.46 -3.72 28.48
C ASN A 198 -25.36 -4.83 27.89
N SER A 199 -24.80 -6.01 27.59
CA SER A 199 -25.48 -7.06 26.83
C SER A 199 -26.68 -7.68 27.54
N SER A 200 -26.62 -7.84 28.86
CA SER A 200 -27.65 -8.53 29.66
C SER A 200 -28.61 -7.57 30.38
N THR A 201 -28.86 -6.40 29.81
CA THR A 201 -29.60 -5.31 30.47
C THR A 201 -31.09 -5.59 30.67
N ILE A 202 -31.78 -6.13 29.65
CA ILE A 202 -33.20 -6.51 29.71
C ILE A 202 -33.35 -7.96 29.25
N LEU A 203 -34.13 -8.76 29.98
CA LEU A 203 -34.32 -10.19 29.81
C LEU A 203 -35.80 -10.54 29.84
N ASP A 204 -36.21 -11.41 28.93
CA ASP A 204 -37.54 -12.00 28.87
C ASP A 204 -37.46 -13.52 28.67
N SER A 205 -38.57 -14.20 28.93
CA SER A 205 -38.70 -15.63 28.63
C SER A 205 -40.09 -15.95 28.10
N LEU A 206 -40.20 -17.00 27.30
CA LEU A 206 -41.50 -17.51 26.86
C LEU A 206 -42.23 -18.17 28.04
N LYS A 207 -43.43 -17.67 28.35
CA LYS A 207 -44.36 -18.25 29.33
C LYS A 207 -45.74 -18.38 28.69
N ASP A 208 -46.29 -19.58 28.67
CA ASP A 208 -47.62 -19.88 28.10
C ASP A 208 -47.81 -19.34 26.67
N GLY A 209 -46.77 -19.48 25.84
CA GLY A 209 -46.79 -19.02 24.44
C GLY A 209 -46.62 -17.50 24.27
N LYS A 210 -46.42 -16.73 25.35
CA LYS A 210 -46.18 -15.28 25.31
C LYS A 210 -44.87 -14.93 25.99
N TYR A 211 -44.09 -14.03 25.39
CA TYR A 211 -42.89 -13.52 26.03
C TYR A 211 -43.23 -12.57 27.19
N VAL A 212 -42.56 -12.76 28.33
CA VAL A 212 -42.73 -11.93 29.52
C VAL A 212 -41.37 -11.38 29.95
N THR A 213 -41.25 -10.06 29.99
CA THR A 213 -40.04 -9.35 30.46
C THR A 213 -40.07 -9.15 31.96
N PHE A 214 -38.97 -9.52 32.66
CA PHE A 214 -38.93 -9.51 34.13
C PHE A 214 -38.18 -8.31 34.73
N ASN A 215 -37.30 -7.67 33.97
CA ASN A 215 -36.51 -6.50 34.37
C ASN A 215 -36.70 -5.35 33.37
N LYS A 216 -37.88 -4.72 33.42
CA LYS A 216 -38.33 -3.75 32.40
C LYS A 216 -37.51 -2.44 32.29
N LEU A 217 -36.59 -2.16 33.22
CA LEU A 217 -35.72 -0.96 33.25
C LEU A 217 -36.41 0.39 32.95
N LEU A 218 -37.72 0.50 33.23
CA LEU A 218 -38.56 1.66 32.89
C LEU A 218 -37.97 3.00 33.35
N ASP A 219 -37.41 3.01 34.55
CA ASP A 219 -36.85 4.15 35.25
C ASP A 219 -35.32 4.20 35.21
N LYS A 220 -34.67 3.16 34.68
CA LYS A 220 -33.22 2.93 34.68
C LYS A 220 -32.58 3.14 33.30
N GLY A 221 -33.37 3.65 32.35
CA GLY A 221 -32.97 3.88 30.98
C GLY A 221 -32.96 2.62 30.13
N ARG A 222 -33.43 2.73 28.88
CA ARG A 222 -33.38 1.64 27.92
C ARG A 222 -32.01 1.59 27.25
N PRO A 223 -31.52 0.41 26.81
CA PRO A 223 -30.19 0.29 26.21
C PRO A 223 -30.00 1.18 24.97
N GLN A 224 -31.03 1.34 24.14
CA GLN A 224 -30.98 2.16 22.93
C GLN A 224 -30.90 3.68 23.21
N ASP A 225 -31.25 4.13 24.42
CA ASP A 225 -31.21 5.54 24.81
C ASP A 225 -29.81 6.00 25.28
N ALA A 226 -28.83 5.08 25.31
CA ALA A 226 -27.46 5.37 25.70
C ALA A 226 -26.70 6.07 24.56
N THR A 227 -26.78 7.39 24.46
CA THR A 227 -26.25 8.16 23.31
C THR A 227 -24.86 8.77 23.53
N SER A 228 -24.41 8.89 24.79
CA SER A 228 -23.08 9.42 25.13
C SER A 228 -21.96 8.44 24.74
N PRO A 229 -20.74 8.89 24.42
CA PRO A 229 -19.59 7.99 24.20
C PRO A 229 -19.37 7.08 25.43
N VAL A 230 -18.86 5.86 25.22
CA VAL A 230 -18.56 4.95 26.36
C VAL A 230 -17.32 5.45 27.12
N ILE A 231 -16.27 5.81 26.38
CA ILE A 231 -15.07 6.45 26.90
C ILE A 231 -14.88 7.77 26.17
N HIS A 232 -14.66 8.86 26.92
CA HIS A 232 -14.46 10.19 26.39
C HIS A 232 -13.16 10.81 26.92
N PHE A 233 -12.21 11.08 26.02
CA PHE A 233 -11.00 11.83 26.33
C PHE A 233 -11.01 13.16 25.58
N GLU A 234 -10.81 14.25 26.32
CA GLU A 234 -10.68 15.59 25.73
C GLU A 234 -9.43 16.31 26.26
N ASN A 235 -8.61 16.76 25.33
CA ASN A 235 -7.32 17.41 25.60
C ASN A 235 -6.39 16.59 26.50
N ILE A 236 -6.42 15.27 26.32
CA ILE A 236 -5.57 14.32 27.03
C ILE A 236 -4.42 13.88 26.12
N ASN A 237 -3.22 13.81 26.68
CA ASN A 237 -2.01 13.45 25.97
C ASN A 237 -1.35 12.18 26.53
N GLU A 238 -0.49 11.56 25.74
CA GLU A 238 0.43 10.47 26.17
C GLU A 238 -0.28 9.36 26.95
N SER A 239 -1.43 8.94 26.45
CA SER A 239 -2.36 8.05 27.16
C SER A 239 -2.60 6.77 26.38
N SER A 240 -2.98 5.70 27.08
CA SER A 240 -3.13 4.38 26.46
C SER A 240 -4.33 3.59 26.94
N LEU A 241 -4.96 2.91 25.99
CA LEU A 241 -6.02 1.92 26.20
C LEU A 241 -5.49 0.58 25.70
N THR A 242 -5.33 -0.38 26.61
CA THR A 242 -4.86 -1.74 26.28
C THR A 242 -5.80 -2.76 26.88
N ASN A 243 -6.22 -3.76 26.09
CA ASN A 243 -7.18 -4.78 26.50
C ASN A 243 -8.48 -4.19 27.06
N VAL A 244 -9.04 -3.21 26.34
CA VAL A 244 -10.34 -2.62 26.66
C VAL A 244 -11.41 -3.33 25.83
N LYS A 245 -12.39 -3.93 26.49
CA LYS A 245 -13.51 -4.62 25.85
C LYS A 245 -14.80 -3.83 26.07
N ILE A 246 -15.46 -3.45 24.98
CA ILE A 246 -16.72 -2.70 24.99
C ILE A 246 -17.79 -3.50 24.28
N ILE A 247 -18.83 -3.88 25.02
CA ILE A 247 -20.10 -4.36 24.48
C ILE A 247 -21.16 -3.33 24.87
N ALA A 248 -21.45 -2.40 23.95
CA ALA A 248 -22.16 -1.17 24.28
C ALA A 248 -23.70 -1.28 24.27
N CYS A 249 -24.24 -2.40 23.79
CA CYS A 249 -25.66 -2.60 23.53
C CYS A 249 -26.20 -3.86 24.21
N GLY A 250 -27.52 -3.93 24.33
CA GLY A 250 -28.29 -5.06 24.87
C GLY A 250 -29.54 -5.33 24.03
N SER A 251 -30.60 -5.89 24.62
CA SER A 251 -31.88 -6.07 23.91
C SER A 251 -32.68 -4.76 23.83
N ASP A 252 -33.27 -4.49 22.66
CA ASP A 252 -34.16 -3.36 22.39
C ASP A 252 -35.46 -3.50 23.18
N ALA A 253 -36.06 -2.37 23.59
CA ALA A 253 -37.25 -2.38 24.44
C ALA A 253 -38.26 -1.27 24.11
N ASP A 254 -39.55 -1.55 24.28
CA ASP A 254 -40.63 -0.56 24.10
C ASP A 254 -40.70 0.48 25.24
N GLU A 255 -41.66 1.41 25.20
CA GLU A 255 -41.83 2.45 26.23
C GLU A 255 -42.30 1.86 27.58
N GLU A 256 -42.88 0.66 27.54
CA GLU A 256 -43.29 -0.15 28.68
C GLU A 256 -42.17 -1.08 29.18
N GLY A 257 -40.98 -1.02 28.57
CA GLY A 257 -39.79 -1.76 28.95
C GLY A 257 -39.82 -3.25 28.60
N ASN A 258 -40.71 -3.69 27.72
CA ASN A 258 -40.73 -5.06 27.21
C ASN A 258 -39.75 -5.21 26.05
N VAL A 259 -39.12 -6.39 25.96
CA VAL A 259 -38.19 -6.72 24.88
C VAL A 259 -38.89 -6.68 23.52
N ILE A 260 -38.34 -5.91 22.58
CA ILE A 260 -38.77 -5.91 21.19
C ILE A 260 -38.13 -7.10 20.48
N ARG A 261 -38.93 -7.84 19.70
CA ARG A 261 -38.48 -9.04 18.98
C ARG A 261 -38.64 -8.89 17.47
N GLU A 262 -37.69 -9.44 16.73
CA GLU A 262 -37.71 -9.53 15.27
C GLU A 262 -37.49 -10.99 14.88
N ASN A 263 -38.38 -11.55 14.05
CA ASN A 263 -38.35 -12.97 13.64
C ASN A 263 -38.25 -13.96 14.82
N GLY A 264 -38.82 -13.63 15.98
CA GLY A 264 -38.83 -14.46 17.19
C GLY A 264 -37.61 -14.32 18.10
N ALA A 265 -36.56 -13.60 17.71
CA ALA A 265 -35.38 -13.31 18.53
C ALA A 265 -35.44 -11.89 19.13
N PRO A 266 -34.82 -11.62 20.32
CA PRO A 266 -34.65 -10.27 20.81
C PRO A 266 -33.91 -9.42 19.79
N LYS A 267 -34.51 -8.28 19.43
CA LYS A 267 -33.86 -7.30 18.57
C LYS A 267 -32.74 -6.63 19.35
N ILE A 268 -31.58 -6.43 18.72
CA ILE A 268 -30.44 -5.76 19.36
C ILE A 268 -30.69 -4.25 19.41
N ALA A 269 -30.48 -3.65 20.58
CA ALA A 269 -30.60 -2.21 20.82
C ALA A 269 -29.40 -1.49 20.22
N HIS A 270 -29.49 -0.99 18.99
CA HIS A 270 -28.41 -0.28 18.30
C HIS A 270 -28.22 1.17 18.80
N ALA A 271 -27.71 1.35 20.02
CA ALA A 271 -27.51 2.66 20.63
C ALA A 271 -26.58 3.57 19.81
N MET A 272 -27.00 4.81 19.56
CA MET A 272 -26.29 5.79 18.74
C MET A 272 -25.11 6.46 19.49
N ARG A 273 -24.10 5.66 19.82
CA ARG A 273 -22.93 6.08 20.61
C ARG A 273 -21.60 5.55 20.06
N ASN A 274 -20.53 6.28 20.34
CA ASN A 274 -19.16 5.84 20.08
C ASN A 274 -18.67 4.92 21.21
N GLY A 275 -17.72 4.03 20.91
CA GLY A 275 -16.97 3.32 21.94
C GLY A 275 -15.99 4.27 22.62
N VAL A 276 -15.05 4.80 21.84
CA VAL A 276 -14.07 5.80 22.30
C VAL A 276 -14.22 7.06 21.46
N LEU A 277 -14.35 8.20 22.12
CA LEU A 277 -14.27 9.52 21.52
C LEU A 277 -13.02 10.23 22.06
N THR A 278 -12.15 10.68 21.15
CA THR A 278 -11.01 11.54 21.48
C THR A 278 -11.17 12.90 20.80
N GLU A 279 -11.07 13.96 21.60
CA GLU A 279 -11.20 15.34 21.16
C GLU A 279 -9.92 16.09 21.48
N GLY A 280 -9.20 16.53 20.44
CA GLY A 280 -7.98 17.32 20.59
C GLY A 280 -6.92 16.64 21.45
N CYS A 281 -6.84 15.32 21.43
CA CYS A 281 -5.89 14.51 22.19
C CYS A 281 -4.59 14.27 21.41
N GLN A 282 -3.46 14.04 22.08
CA GLN A 282 -2.18 13.81 21.40
C GLN A 282 -1.41 12.61 21.95
N GLY A 283 -0.88 11.75 21.09
CA GLY A 283 -0.10 10.60 21.55
C GLY A 283 -0.97 9.52 22.22
N ILE A 284 -2.18 9.31 21.70
CA ILE A 284 -3.10 8.29 22.23
C ILE A 284 -2.83 6.94 21.55
N THR A 285 -2.60 5.91 22.36
CA THR A 285 -2.48 4.52 21.88
C THR A 285 -3.73 3.72 22.24
N ILE A 286 -4.40 3.13 21.27
CA ILE A 286 -5.52 2.20 21.48
C ILE A 286 -5.14 0.86 20.86
N LYS A 287 -4.90 -0.14 21.71
CA LYS A 287 -4.43 -1.44 21.24
C LYS A 287 -5.06 -2.64 21.93
N GLU A 288 -5.00 -3.78 21.24
CA GLU A 288 -5.43 -5.09 21.78
C GLU A 288 -6.86 -5.04 22.37
N SER A 289 -7.70 -4.14 21.87
CA SER A 289 -9.04 -3.85 22.41
C SER A 289 -10.13 -4.41 21.50
N ALA A 290 -11.35 -4.55 22.02
CA ALA A 290 -12.50 -5.09 21.29
C ALA A 290 -13.71 -4.16 21.41
N PHE A 291 -14.34 -3.87 20.27
CA PHE A 291 -15.49 -2.97 20.15
C PHE A 291 -16.63 -3.71 19.46
N THR A 292 -17.73 -3.91 20.18
CA THR A 292 -18.84 -4.74 19.73
C THR A 292 -20.17 -3.99 19.80
N LEU A 293 -20.99 -4.12 18.75
CA LEU A 293 -22.35 -3.56 18.66
C LEU A 293 -22.41 -2.04 18.89
N LEU A 294 -21.80 -1.24 18.01
CA LEU A 294 -21.87 0.23 18.04
C LEU A 294 -22.46 0.78 16.75
N SER A 295 -23.32 1.82 16.89
CA SER A 295 -24.02 2.47 15.77
C SER A 295 -23.45 3.83 15.37
N LYS A 296 -22.51 4.38 16.14
CA LYS A 296 -21.56 5.40 15.66
C LYS A 296 -20.19 4.74 15.46
N PRO A 297 -19.21 5.43 14.85
CA PRO A 297 -17.86 4.92 14.73
C PRO A 297 -17.34 4.43 16.08
N ALA A 298 -16.83 3.20 16.13
CA ALA A 298 -16.35 2.61 17.37
C ALA A 298 -15.25 3.45 18.03
N ILE A 299 -14.35 4.00 17.22
CA ILE A 299 -13.38 5.02 17.62
C ILE A 299 -13.59 6.26 16.77
N GLN A 300 -13.73 7.42 17.40
CA GLN A 300 -13.81 8.71 16.72
C GLN A 300 -12.72 9.64 17.23
N ILE A 301 -11.95 10.20 16.30
CA ILE A 301 -10.90 11.18 16.57
C ILE A 301 -11.30 12.49 15.90
N GLN A 302 -11.35 13.56 16.69
CA GLN A 302 -11.69 14.89 16.21
C GLN A 302 -10.89 15.98 16.94
N ARG A 303 -11.07 17.22 16.51
CA ARG A 303 -10.53 18.40 17.20
C ARG A 303 -11.10 18.53 18.62
N GLY A 304 -10.37 19.21 19.50
CA GLY A 304 -10.85 19.57 20.83
C GLY A 304 -12.05 20.52 20.73
N THR A 305 -13.05 20.32 21.58
CA THR A 305 -14.22 21.21 21.65
C THR A 305 -13.94 22.38 22.61
N PHE A 306 -13.29 22.10 23.72
CA PHE A 306 -12.89 23.07 24.73
C PHE A 306 -11.35 23.23 24.79
N GLY A 307 -10.88 24.21 25.56
CA GLY A 307 -9.46 24.39 25.85
C GLY A 307 -8.60 25.09 24.79
N LYS A 308 -7.32 25.27 25.16
CA LYS A 308 -6.25 25.79 24.28
C LYS A 308 -5.74 24.70 23.34
N GLN A 309 -5.67 23.45 23.79
CA GLN A 309 -5.31 22.34 22.92
C GLN A 309 -6.49 21.98 22.03
N GLN A 310 -6.28 21.97 20.72
CA GLN A 310 -7.38 21.77 19.76
C GLN A 310 -7.04 20.73 18.69
N THR A 311 -5.76 20.50 18.43
CA THR A 311 -5.28 19.52 17.46
C THR A 311 -5.30 18.11 18.04
N GLY A 312 -5.80 17.16 17.25
CA GLY A 312 -5.66 15.73 17.54
C GLY A 312 -4.44 15.17 16.80
N LEU A 313 -3.40 14.72 17.51
CA LEU A 313 -2.12 14.31 16.89
C LEU A 313 -1.64 12.94 17.36
N PHE A 314 -0.77 12.29 16.59
CA PHE A 314 0.00 11.11 17.02
C PHE A 314 -0.84 9.95 17.59
N HIS A 315 -1.99 9.65 16.98
CA HIS A 315 -2.79 8.51 17.43
C HIS A 315 -2.27 7.21 16.83
N PHE A 316 -2.19 6.17 17.65
CA PHE A 316 -1.77 4.84 17.24
C PHE A 316 -2.85 3.81 17.57
N ILE A 317 -3.51 3.27 16.55
CA ILE A 317 -4.63 2.34 16.68
C ILE A 317 -4.24 0.98 16.13
N GLN A 318 -3.90 0.03 17.02
CA GLN A 318 -3.29 -1.23 16.60
C GLN A 318 -3.93 -2.50 17.19
N GLY A 319 -4.13 -3.53 16.37
CA GLY A 319 -4.40 -4.87 16.89
C GLY A 319 -5.79 -5.08 17.48
N ASN A 320 -6.72 -4.14 17.23
CA ASN A 320 -8.06 -4.15 17.80
C ASN A 320 -9.01 -5.05 17.01
N THR A 321 -10.13 -5.42 17.62
CA THR A 321 -11.22 -6.18 16.99
C THR A 321 -12.49 -5.33 16.96
N PHE A 322 -13.08 -5.21 15.78
CA PHE A 322 -14.34 -4.53 15.54
C PHE A 322 -15.40 -5.57 15.14
N GLU A 323 -16.46 -5.72 15.92
CA GLU A 323 -17.43 -6.81 15.79
C GLU A 323 -18.87 -6.28 15.72
N GLU A 324 -19.63 -6.72 14.71
CA GLU A 324 -21.06 -6.41 14.56
C GLU A 324 -21.38 -4.91 14.62
N LEU A 325 -20.53 -4.09 14.00
CA LEU A 325 -20.71 -2.64 13.94
C LEU A 325 -21.68 -2.25 12.84
N THR A 326 -22.55 -1.28 13.13
CA THR A 326 -23.40 -0.64 12.12
C THR A 326 -22.91 0.78 11.79
N GLY A 327 -22.19 1.43 12.71
CA GLY A 327 -21.67 2.79 12.56
C GLY A 327 -20.25 2.93 12.00
N GLY A 328 -19.60 1.84 11.62
CA GLY A 328 -18.20 1.82 11.17
C GLY A 328 -17.19 1.65 12.31
N GLY A 329 -15.92 1.39 11.96
CA GLY A 329 -14.83 1.14 12.90
C GLY A 329 -14.17 2.41 13.41
N ILE A 330 -13.53 3.17 12.52
CA ILE A 330 -12.74 4.36 12.89
C ILE A 330 -13.17 5.53 12.03
N LYS A 331 -13.50 6.66 12.68
CA LYS A 331 -13.70 7.94 12.01
C LYS A 331 -12.64 8.94 12.46
N ILE A 332 -11.94 9.51 11.50
CA ILE A 332 -11.06 10.67 11.68
C ILE A 332 -11.73 11.84 10.97
N ASP A 333 -12.10 12.86 11.73
CA ASP A 333 -12.72 14.06 11.17
C ASP A 333 -12.25 15.26 11.94
N GLY A 334 -11.29 15.95 11.34
CA GLY A 334 -10.76 17.16 11.93
C GLY A 334 -11.71 18.32 11.82
N GLY A 335 -12.81 18.33 11.05
CA GLY A 335 -13.70 19.47 10.78
C GLY A 335 -13.24 20.42 9.64
N ALA A 336 -14.17 20.92 8.82
CA ALA A 336 -13.89 21.70 7.60
C ALA A 336 -13.53 23.20 7.84
N GLU A 337 -12.66 23.75 6.99
CA GLU A 337 -12.27 25.18 6.93
C GLU A 337 -13.40 26.10 6.39
N PRO A 338 -13.39 27.44 6.61
CA PRO A 338 -12.36 28.24 7.27
C PRO A 338 -12.63 28.38 8.77
N PHE A 339 -11.63 28.08 9.58
CA PHE A 339 -11.78 28.17 11.03
C PHE A 339 -11.91 29.64 11.46
N GLU A 340 -12.95 29.96 12.24
CA GLU A 340 -13.19 31.32 12.78
C GLU A 340 -12.06 31.82 13.70
N THR A 341 -11.04 31.01 13.99
CA THR A 341 -9.89 31.39 14.80
C THR A 341 -8.59 30.95 14.11
N PRO A 342 -7.69 31.87 13.73
CA PRO A 342 -6.41 31.55 13.13
C PRO A 342 -5.59 30.63 14.07
N GLY A 343 -5.22 29.43 13.59
CA GLY A 343 -4.38 28.48 14.33
C GLY A 343 -5.05 27.19 14.81
N ARG A 344 -6.38 27.03 14.67
CA ARG A 344 -7.11 25.79 15.03
C ARG A 344 -6.92 24.69 13.98
N LYS A 345 -5.74 24.05 13.92
CA LYS A 345 -5.46 22.96 12.98
C LYS A 345 -6.26 21.69 13.32
N GLY A 346 -6.54 20.85 12.31
CA GLY A 346 -7.36 19.63 12.39
C GLY A 346 -6.67 18.42 13.06
N VAL A 347 -7.00 17.21 12.60
CA VAL A 347 -6.41 15.94 13.08
C VAL A 347 -5.27 15.51 12.16
N SER A 348 -4.13 15.06 12.71
CA SER A 348 -2.98 14.61 11.91
C SER A 348 -2.18 13.49 12.57
N GLU A 349 -1.25 12.89 11.81
CA GLU A 349 -0.27 11.90 12.29
C GLU A 349 -0.92 10.69 12.95
N VAL A 350 -1.96 10.15 12.30
CA VAL A 350 -2.68 8.97 12.79
C VAL A 350 -2.21 7.73 12.05
N THR A 351 -1.85 6.69 12.79
CA THR A 351 -1.50 5.38 12.24
C THR A 351 -2.49 4.32 12.69
N ILE A 352 -3.01 3.58 11.72
CA ILE A 352 -3.99 2.51 11.91
C ILE A 352 -3.42 1.22 11.32
N SER A 353 -3.30 0.16 12.13
CA SER A 353 -2.68 -1.10 11.67
C SER A 353 -3.12 -2.36 12.43
N GLU A 354 -3.14 -3.49 11.74
CA GLU A 354 -3.40 -4.82 12.31
C GLU A 354 -4.76 -4.97 13.00
N ASN A 355 -5.77 -4.16 12.65
CA ASN A 355 -7.12 -4.32 13.19
C ASN A 355 -7.94 -5.36 12.41
N ARG A 356 -8.90 -5.99 13.09
CA ARG A 356 -9.74 -7.09 12.56
C ARG A 356 -11.20 -6.71 12.57
N PHE A 357 -11.95 -7.20 11.60
CA PHE A 357 -13.39 -6.96 11.48
C PHE A 357 -14.15 -8.29 11.44
N LEU A 358 -15.22 -8.39 12.23
CA LEU A 358 -16.04 -9.59 12.37
C LEU A 358 -17.54 -9.21 12.31
N GLY A 359 -18.37 -10.17 11.88
CA GLY A 359 -19.82 -10.05 11.84
C GLY A 359 -20.40 -9.44 10.56
N ASN A 360 -21.73 -9.37 10.51
CA ASN A 360 -22.51 -8.91 9.36
C ASN A 360 -22.75 -7.40 9.45
N THR A 361 -21.70 -6.61 9.17
CA THR A 361 -21.81 -5.14 9.10
C THR A 361 -22.68 -4.68 7.92
N THR A 362 -23.38 -3.58 8.11
CA THR A 362 -24.09 -2.86 7.03
C THR A 362 -23.38 -1.58 6.61
N SER A 363 -22.28 -1.20 7.28
CA SER A 363 -21.56 0.03 6.93
C SER A 363 -20.82 -0.15 5.61
N GLN A 364 -21.03 0.79 4.68
CA GLN A 364 -20.30 0.82 3.41
C GLN A 364 -18.79 1.00 3.65
N TYR A 365 -18.43 1.91 4.56
CA TYR A 365 -17.05 2.22 4.92
C TYR A 365 -16.80 1.93 6.39
N PHE A 366 -15.81 1.09 6.67
CA PHE A 366 -15.35 0.86 8.03
C PHE A 366 -14.51 2.01 8.53
N TYR A 367 -13.67 2.57 7.67
CA TYR A 367 -12.87 3.75 7.97
C TYR A 367 -13.35 4.95 7.16
N ILE A 368 -13.50 6.08 7.85
CA ILE A 368 -13.82 7.37 7.26
C ILE A 368 -12.74 8.34 7.71
N VAL A 369 -12.01 8.91 6.75
CA VAL A 369 -10.98 9.90 7.02
C VAL A 369 -11.29 11.16 6.22
N ASP A 370 -11.49 12.28 6.91
CA ASP A 370 -11.75 13.58 6.28
C ASP A 370 -11.19 14.70 7.14
N ASN A 371 -10.98 15.88 6.53
CA ASN A 371 -10.48 17.08 7.21
C ASN A 371 -9.24 16.82 8.08
N CYS A 372 -8.33 15.97 7.60
CA CYS A 372 -7.17 15.48 8.34
C CYS A 372 -5.91 15.49 7.48
N ASP A 373 -4.75 15.37 8.10
CA ASP A 373 -3.45 15.30 7.42
C ASP A 373 -2.67 14.05 7.87
N LEU A 374 -1.76 13.57 7.03
CA LEU A 374 -0.76 12.55 7.36
C LEU A 374 -1.33 11.31 8.07
N VAL A 375 -2.31 10.67 7.45
CA VAL A 375 -2.92 9.42 7.96
C VAL A 375 -2.30 8.21 7.26
N THR A 376 -1.84 7.23 8.04
CA THR A 376 -1.31 5.96 7.52
C THR A 376 -2.22 4.79 7.91
N ILE A 377 -2.68 4.03 6.92
CA ILE A 377 -3.59 2.89 7.11
C ILE A 377 -2.94 1.62 6.56
N ARG A 378 -2.80 0.59 7.40
CA ARG A 378 -2.21 -0.71 7.06
C ARG A 378 -3.18 -1.90 7.21
N ASP A 379 -4.47 -1.60 7.32
CA ASP A 379 -5.54 -2.58 7.54
C ASP A 379 -6.24 -3.02 6.25
N ARG A 380 -6.88 -4.19 6.35
CA ARG A 380 -7.86 -4.66 5.36
C ARG A 380 -9.26 -4.17 5.73
N CYS A 381 -9.71 -3.10 5.10
CA CYS A 381 -11.05 -2.56 5.35
C CYS A 381 -11.61 -1.81 4.14
N SER A 382 -12.92 -1.51 4.18
CA SER A 382 -13.48 -0.48 3.33
C SER A 382 -13.18 0.91 3.90
N LEU A 383 -12.79 1.83 3.03
CA LEU A 383 -12.26 3.14 3.36
C LEU A 383 -12.88 4.23 2.50
N PHE A 384 -13.29 5.32 3.13
CA PHE A 384 -13.63 6.59 2.49
C PHE A 384 -12.60 7.65 2.88
N ILE A 385 -11.95 8.26 1.88
CA ILE A 385 -11.07 9.42 2.04
C ILE A 385 -11.82 10.64 1.47
N GLY A 386 -12.18 11.57 2.34
CA GLY A 386 -12.89 12.80 2.00
C GLY A 386 -12.00 13.87 1.37
N ALA A 387 -12.61 14.90 0.78
CA ALA A 387 -11.90 15.95 0.05
C ALA A 387 -11.07 16.89 0.95
N GLY A 388 -11.33 16.87 2.26
CA GLY A 388 -10.54 17.58 3.26
C GLY A 388 -9.33 16.79 3.75
N ALA A 389 -9.18 15.51 3.38
CA ALA A 389 -8.02 14.70 3.76
C ALA A 389 -6.80 15.00 2.87
N ILE A 390 -5.62 15.14 3.46
CA ILE A 390 -4.35 15.41 2.79
C ILE A 390 -3.30 14.38 3.23
N ASN A 391 -2.40 13.98 2.32
CA ASN A 391 -1.27 13.08 2.60
C ASN A 391 -1.68 11.74 3.25
N THR A 392 -2.76 11.11 2.78
CA THR A 392 -3.19 9.80 3.28
C THR A 392 -2.45 8.66 2.58
N THR A 393 -1.75 7.80 3.32
CA THR A 393 -1.08 6.61 2.79
C THR A 393 -1.83 5.35 3.19
N VAL A 394 -2.21 4.52 2.21
CA VAL A 394 -2.97 3.29 2.41
C VAL A 394 -2.20 2.11 1.84
N TYR A 395 -1.83 1.15 2.69
CA TYR A 395 -1.25 -0.14 2.30
C TYR A 395 -2.38 -1.16 2.14
N ALA A 396 -3.19 -0.98 1.09
CA ALA A 396 -4.40 -1.76 0.89
C ALA A 396 -4.11 -3.23 0.52
N ILE A 397 -4.84 -4.16 1.15
CA ILE A 397 -4.80 -5.59 0.80
C ILE A 397 -6.10 -6.09 0.16
N ASP A 398 -7.07 -5.20 -0.08
CA ASP A 398 -8.37 -5.47 -0.69
C ASP A 398 -8.65 -4.45 -1.80
N THR A 399 -9.11 -4.94 -2.96
CA THR A 399 -9.37 -4.13 -4.15
C THR A 399 -10.87 -3.93 -4.40
N ASN A 400 -11.24 -2.84 -5.09
CA ASN A 400 -12.62 -2.63 -5.55
C ASN A 400 -13.02 -3.77 -6.50
N LYS A 401 -14.19 -4.39 -6.26
CA LYS A 401 -14.68 -5.50 -7.09
C LYS A 401 -15.41 -5.02 -8.35
N SER A 402 -16.06 -3.86 -8.28
CA SER A 402 -16.79 -3.24 -9.40
C SER A 402 -17.00 -1.73 -9.16
N ALA A 403 -17.64 -1.04 -10.12
CA ALA A 403 -18.01 0.38 -9.99
C ALA A 403 -19.10 0.65 -8.93
N THR A 404 -19.89 -0.38 -8.57
CA THR A 404 -20.99 -0.29 -7.59
C THR A 404 -20.62 -0.92 -6.25
N GLU A 405 -19.53 -1.69 -6.19
CA GLU A 405 -18.99 -2.31 -4.97
C GLU A 405 -17.61 -1.71 -4.64
N THR A 406 -17.60 -0.42 -4.28
CA THR A 406 -16.38 0.31 -3.92
C THR A 406 -15.99 0.01 -2.47
N LYS A 407 -14.86 -0.67 -2.30
CA LYS A 407 -14.20 -0.83 -1.00
C LYS A 407 -13.40 0.41 -0.61
N ILE A 408 -12.71 1.04 -1.55
CA ILE A 408 -11.97 2.28 -1.33
C ILE A 408 -12.55 3.36 -2.24
N GLN A 409 -12.99 4.46 -1.62
CA GLN A 409 -13.32 5.72 -2.30
C GLN A 409 -12.33 6.79 -1.84
N ASP A 410 -11.67 7.43 -2.80
CA ASP A 410 -10.65 8.45 -2.53
C ASP A 410 -10.96 9.76 -3.25
N ASN A 411 -11.32 10.77 -2.46
CA ASN A 411 -11.49 12.16 -2.88
C ASN A 411 -10.37 13.05 -2.31
N GLY A 412 -9.39 12.47 -1.61
CA GLY A 412 -8.37 13.20 -0.87
C GLY A 412 -7.28 13.81 -1.75
N LYS A 413 -6.44 14.65 -1.15
CA LYS A 413 -5.32 15.34 -1.82
C LYS A 413 -4.02 14.65 -1.47
N LYS A 414 -3.22 14.28 -2.49
CA LYS A 414 -1.92 13.59 -2.31
C LYS A 414 -2.06 12.25 -1.57
N SER A 415 -3.18 11.55 -1.77
CA SER A 415 -3.37 10.20 -1.29
C SER A 415 -2.45 9.24 -2.04
N ILE A 416 -1.83 8.29 -1.34
CA ILE A 416 -1.04 7.19 -1.90
C ILE A 416 -1.73 5.88 -1.52
N ILE A 417 -2.22 5.14 -2.50
CA ILE A 417 -2.82 3.82 -2.29
C ILE A 417 -1.87 2.78 -2.89
N MET A 418 -1.19 2.03 -2.03
CA MET A 418 -0.27 0.96 -2.41
C MET A 418 -1.01 -0.37 -2.44
N GLY A 419 -0.97 -1.02 -3.60
CA GLY A 419 -1.49 -2.37 -3.80
C GLY A 419 -0.52 -3.45 -3.33
N ARG A 420 -1.05 -4.65 -3.06
CA ARG A 420 -0.22 -5.84 -2.75
C ARG A 420 0.30 -6.50 -4.03
N LYS A 421 1.51 -7.07 -3.96
CA LYS A 421 2.02 -8.05 -4.93
C LYS A 421 1.25 -9.37 -4.79
N TYR A 422 0.56 -9.78 -5.85
CA TYR A 422 -0.05 -11.09 -5.99
C TYR A 422 0.86 -11.98 -6.83
N ASN A 423 1.11 -13.18 -6.33
CA ASN A 423 1.77 -14.23 -7.09
C ASN A 423 0.66 -15.19 -7.54
N PHE A 424 0.39 -15.24 -8.83
CA PHE A 424 -0.64 -16.09 -9.41
C PHE A 424 -0.12 -17.52 -9.58
N THR A 425 -1.07 -18.46 -9.64
CA THR A 425 -0.77 -19.89 -9.78
C THR A 425 -0.14 -20.26 -11.13
N ASP A 426 -0.25 -19.38 -12.13
CA ASP A 426 0.42 -19.50 -13.43
C ASP A 426 1.88 -19.01 -13.41
N GLY A 427 2.40 -18.60 -12.24
CA GLY A 427 3.76 -18.10 -12.07
C GLY A 427 3.93 -16.63 -12.44
N THR A 428 2.85 -15.92 -12.78
CA THR A 428 2.89 -14.48 -13.00
C THR A 428 2.81 -13.71 -11.68
N ASP A 429 3.55 -12.61 -11.59
CA ASP A 429 3.45 -11.65 -10.48
C ASP A 429 2.70 -10.41 -10.98
N ALA A 430 1.74 -9.90 -10.20
CA ALA A 430 1.18 -8.57 -10.46
C ALA A 430 1.06 -7.74 -9.18
N TYR A 431 1.40 -6.46 -9.29
CA TYR A 431 1.01 -5.46 -8.30
C TYR A 431 -0.36 -4.93 -8.71
N ILE A 432 -1.39 -5.22 -7.91
CA ILE A 432 -2.75 -4.78 -8.24
C ILE A 432 -3.04 -3.45 -7.55
N PHE A 433 -3.13 -2.38 -8.33
CA PHE A 433 -3.66 -1.09 -7.91
C PHE A 433 -5.09 -0.97 -8.45
N SER A 434 -6.11 -1.24 -7.64
CA SER A 434 -7.51 -1.04 -8.02
C SER A 434 -8.05 0.21 -7.36
N THR A 435 -7.82 1.35 -7.98
CA THR A 435 -8.36 2.62 -7.52
C THR A 435 -9.18 3.27 -8.63
N ARG A 436 -10.35 3.82 -8.28
CA ARG A 436 -10.95 4.91 -9.07
C ARG A 436 -10.37 6.19 -8.48
N LEU A 437 -9.14 6.51 -8.88
CA LEU A 437 -8.59 7.84 -8.61
C LEU A 437 -9.47 8.82 -9.37
N ILE A 438 -10.04 9.80 -8.67
CA ILE A 438 -10.45 11.03 -9.36
C ILE A 438 -9.14 11.61 -9.92
N PRO A 439 -9.01 11.77 -11.25
CA PRO A 439 -7.72 11.86 -11.89
C PRO A 439 -7.08 13.23 -11.69
N GLU A 440 -6.21 13.35 -10.69
CA GLU A 440 -5.06 14.27 -10.71
C GLU A 440 -3.71 13.53 -10.83
N ARG A 441 -3.81 12.34 -11.43
CA ARG A 441 -2.89 11.69 -12.39
C ARG A 441 -1.62 11.00 -11.88
N LEU A 442 -1.60 9.68 -12.08
CA LEU A 442 -0.39 8.96 -12.46
C LEU A 442 0.30 9.74 -13.59
N SER A 443 1.48 10.30 -13.30
CA SER A 443 2.26 11.06 -14.26
C SER A 443 3.20 10.13 -15.00
N ILE A 444 2.84 9.76 -16.23
CA ILE A 444 3.72 9.03 -17.14
C ILE A 444 4.54 10.07 -17.92
N PRO A 445 5.87 10.05 -17.87
CA PRO A 445 6.69 11.02 -18.59
C PRO A 445 6.45 10.92 -20.09
N VAL A 446 6.27 12.07 -20.73
CA VAL A 446 6.18 12.18 -22.19
C VAL A 446 7.59 12.40 -22.71
N LEU A 447 8.08 11.47 -23.52
CA LEU A 447 9.40 11.54 -24.13
C LEU A 447 9.28 11.57 -25.65
N LYS A 448 10.14 12.34 -26.29
CA LYS A 448 10.30 12.30 -27.74
C LYS A 448 10.96 10.98 -28.14
N LYS A 449 10.61 10.47 -29.33
CA LYS A 449 11.21 9.24 -29.88
C LYS A 449 12.75 9.23 -29.82
N ALA A 450 13.41 10.36 -30.06
CA ALA A 450 14.86 10.50 -29.97
C ALA A 450 15.44 10.43 -28.55
N GLU A 451 14.67 10.82 -27.52
CA GLU A 451 15.11 10.79 -26.12
C GLU A 451 15.17 9.36 -25.57
N LEU A 452 14.28 8.49 -26.06
CA LEU A 452 14.28 7.05 -25.77
C LEU A 452 15.54 6.33 -26.26
N GLN A 453 16.22 6.92 -27.25
CA GLN A 453 17.48 6.41 -27.81
C GLN A 453 18.70 6.86 -26.99
N SER A 454 18.61 7.95 -26.21
CA SER A 454 19.77 8.51 -25.50
C SER A 454 20.25 7.63 -24.33
N GLU A 455 21.57 7.57 -24.10
CA GLU A 455 22.21 6.83 -23.00
C GLU A 455 22.31 7.63 -21.69
N LYS A 456 21.99 8.93 -21.73
CA LYS A 456 22.04 9.79 -20.53
C LYS A 456 20.94 9.47 -19.51
N SER A 457 19.90 8.75 -19.92
CA SER A 457 18.88 8.22 -19.03
C SER A 457 19.26 6.79 -18.62
N GLN A 458 19.28 6.54 -17.31
CA GLN A 458 19.43 5.20 -16.76
C GLN A 458 18.17 4.40 -17.13
N LYS A 459 18.31 3.41 -18.01
CA LYS A 459 17.19 2.60 -18.52
C LYS A 459 16.99 1.38 -17.65
N ILE A 460 15.81 1.21 -17.07
CA ILE A 460 15.46 0.08 -16.20
C ILE A 460 14.41 -0.77 -16.92
N GLU A 461 14.63 -2.08 -16.96
CA GLU A 461 13.62 -3.02 -17.48
C GLU A 461 12.28 -2.80 -16.74
N GLY A 462 11.22 -2.50 -17.49
CA GLY A 462 9.91 -2.11 -16.95
C GLY A 462 9.58 -0.61 -17.01
N ASP A 463 10.50 0.26 -17.47
CA ASP A 463 10.20 1.68 -17.65
C ASP A 463 9.02 1.91 -18.60
N ILE A 464 8.07 2.78 -18.21
CA ILE A 464 6.85 3.12 -18.96
C ILE A 464 6.85 4.62 -19.29
N VAL A 465 6.62 4.95 -20.56
CA VAL A 465 6.66 6.32 -21.07
C VAL A 465 5.55 6.53 -22.11
N LEU A 466 5.16 7.79 -22.31
CA LEU A 466 4.33 8.22 -23.44
C LEU A 466 5.26 8.72 -24.55
N ALA A 467 5.51 7.89 -25.56
CA ALA A 467 6.42 8.18 -26.65
C ALA A 467 5.74 9.00 -27.77
N GLN A 468 6.29 10.18 -28.08
CA GLN A 468 5.89 10.96 -29.24
C GLN A 468 6.63 10.46 -30.49
N ILE A 469 5.98 9.57 -31.25
CA ILE A 469 6.59 8.85 -32.39
C ILE A 469 6.38 9.59 -33.71
N ASP A 470 5.22 10.24 -33.90
CA ASP A 470 4.83 10.93 -35.15
C ASP A 470 4.52 12.42 -34.93
N GLY A 471 5.22 13.06 -34.00
CA GLY A 471 5.15 14.50 -33.74
C GLY A 471 3.89 15.02 -33.03
N LEU A 472 2.76 14.30 -33.07
CA LEU A 472 1.50 14.72 -32.43
C LEU A 472 0.82 13.64 -31.56
N SER A 473 1.01 12.36 -31.86
CA SER A 473 0.42 11.24 -31.08
C SER A 473 1.43 10.64 -30.09
N SER A 474 1.03 10.60 -28.82
CA SER A 474 1.77 9.89 -27.78
C SER A 474 1.27 8.45 -27.66
N HIS A 475 2.17 7.48 -27.78
CA HIS A 475 1.86 6.07 -27.62
C HIS A 475 2.44 5.57 -26.29
N LEU A 476 1.67 4.75 -25.58
CA LEU A 476 2.18 4.09 -24.38
C LEU A 476 3.17 2.99 -24.79
N VAL A 477 4.39 3.07 -24.28
CA VAL A 477 5.46 2.12 -24.60
C VAL A 477 6.19 1.69 -23.34
N ILE A 478 6.72 0.47 -23.36
CA ILE A 478 7.42 -0.15 -22.24
C ILE A 478 8.80 -0.66 -22.70
N LEU A 479 9.81 -0.50 -21.84
CA LEU A 479 11.12 -1.09 -22.06
C LEU A 479 11.15 -2.52 -21.49
N LYS A 480 11.37 -3.53 -22.34
CA LYS A 480 11.41 -4.93 -21.90
C LYS A 480 12.47 -5.74 -22.64
N ARG A 481 12.78 -6.93 -22.13
CA ARG A 481 13.67 -7.88 -22.80
C ARG A 481 13.04 -8.47 -24.07
N TRP A 482 13.80 -8.48 -25.16
CA TRP A 482 13.40 -9.01 -26.45
C TRP A 482 13.91 -10.45 -26.66
N GLN A 483 13.51 -11.08 -27.76
CA GLN A 483 13.83 -12.49 -28.07
C GLN A 483 15.34 -12.77 -28.14
N ASP A 484 16.14 -11.75 -28.48
CA ASP A 484 17.61 -11.81 -28.52
C ASP A 484 18.28 -11.53 -27.16
N GLY A 485 17.50 -11.30 -26.10
CA GLY A 485 17.98 -11.03 -24.74
C GLY A 485 18.28 -9.55 -24.44
N SER A 486 18.18 -8.66 -25.42
CA SER A 486 18.43 -7.22 -25.29
C SER A 486 17.22 -6.45 -24.77
N LEU A 487 17.40 -5.22 -24.25
CA LEU A 487 16.29 -4.35 -23.87
C LEU A 487 15.80 -3.54 -25.09
N ARG A 488 14.49 -3.60 -25.37
CA ARG A 488 13.84 -2.91 -26.49
C ARG A 488 12.57 -2.18 -26.04
N TRP A 489 12.33 -1.02 -26.63
CA TRP A 489 11.06 -0.29 -26.48
C TRP A 489 10.01 -0.90 -27.39
N VAL A 490 8.88 -1.31 -26.80
CA VAL A 490 7.74 -1.90 -27.52
C VAL A 490 6.45 -1.16 -27.17
N ASN A 491 5.49 -1.17 -28.10
CA ASN A 491 4.13 -0.75 -27.79
C ASN A 491 3.39 -1.83 -26.98
N MET A 492 2.16 -1.52 -26.56
CA MET A 492 1.32 -2.44 -25.79
C MET A 492 0.86 -3.70 -26.56
N LYS A 493 1.16 -3.81 -27.86
CA LYS A 493 0.90 -4.99 -28.70
C LYS A 493 2.17 -5.81 -28.96
N ASP A 494 3.26 -5.52 -28.26
CA ASP A 494 4.57 -6.13 -28.46
C ASP A 494 5.19 -5.86 -29.84
N GLU A 495 4.84 -4.74 -30.46
CA GLU A 495 5.47 -4.28 -31.70
C GLU A 495 6.63 -3.33 -31.37
N LEU A 496 7.75 -3.49 -32.05
CA LEU A 496 8.94 -2.64 -31.86
C LEU A 496 8.66 -1.20 -32.30
N ILE A 497 9.04 -0.24 -31.46
CA ILE A 497 8.94 1.19 -31.77
C ILE A 497 9.99 1.64 -32.79
N PHE A 498 11.10 0.92 -32.84
CA PHE A 498 12.21 1.14 -33.76
C PHE A 498 12.36 -0.10 -34.64
N THR A 499 12.14 0.05 -35.95
CA THR A 499 12.25 -1.04 -36.93
C THR A 499 13.30 -0.69 -37.97
N VAL A 500 14.21 -1.62 -38.21
CA VAL A 500 15.19 -1.58 -39.30
C VAL A 500 14.98 -2.80 -40.16
N GLU A 501 14.97 -2.60 -41.48
CA GLU A 501 14.85 -3.67 -42.45
C GLU A 501 15.83 -3.42 -43.62
N LEU A 502 16.75 -4.35 -43.87
CA LEU A 502 17.52 -4.38 -45.10
C LEU A 502 16.58 -4.89 -46.20
N ILE A 503 16.30 -4.04 -47.19
CA ILE A 503 15.24 -4.29 -48.18
C ILE A 503 15.80 -5.07 -49.37
N SER A 504 16.94 -4.64 -49.90
CA SER A 504 17.49 -5.19 -51.14
C SER A 504 19.01 -5.11 -51.17
N ILE A 505 19.59 -6.03 -51.94
CA ILE A 505 21.00 -6.05 -52.34
C ILE A 505 21.05 -5.77 -53.84
N ASP A 506 21.86 -4.81 -54.27
CA ASP A 506 22.14 -4.58 -55.69
C ASP A 506 22.99 -5.73 -56.25
N ASP A 507 22.93 -5.98 -57.56
CA ASP A 507 23.72 -7.03 -58.22
C ASP A 507 25.21 -6.98 -57.81
N PHE A 508 25.62 -7.99 -57.05
CA PHE A 508 26.95 -8.04 -56.44
C PHE A 508 27.81 -9.13 -57.11
N TYR A 509 28.72 -8.69 -57.98
CA TYR A 509 29.62 -9.58 -58.70
C TYR A 509 30.89 -9.87 -57.88
N ALA A 510 31.48 -11.06 -58.01
CA ALA A 510 32.69 -11.45 -57.28
C ALA A 510 33.93 -10.55 -57.52
N THR A 511 33.90 -9.71 -58.56
CA THR A 511 34.93 -8.68 -58.84
C THR A 511 34.64 -7.32 -58.21
N ALA A 512 33.46 -7.12 -57.62
CA ALA A 512 33.06 -5.87 -57.01
C ALA A 512 33.78 -5.63 -55.68
N THR A 513 34.04 -4.37 -55.36
CA THR A 513 34.76 -3.96 -54.14
C THR A 513 33.85 -3.43 -53.04
N THR A 514 32.57 -3.23 -53.35
CA THR A 514 31.56 -2.65 -52.45
C THR A 514 30.24 -3.38 -52.65
N ILE A 515 29.59 -3.77 -51.57
CA ILE A 515 28.20 -4.23 -51.55
C ILE A 515 27.32 -2.99 -51.38
N LYS A 516 26.28 -2.87 -52.20
CA LYS A 516 25.30 -1.77 -52.12
C LYS A 516 23.89 -2.32 -52.04
N GLY A 517 22.98 -1.50 -51.53
CA GLY A 517 21.58 -1.86 -51.48
C GLY A 517 20.75 -0.79 -50.80
N SER A 518 19.52 -1.16 -50.44
CA SER A 518 18.57 -0.27 -49.79
C SER A 518 18.09 -0.82 -48.46
N TYR A 519 17.70 0.09 -47.57
CA TYR A 519 17.20 -0.23 -46.24
C TYR A 519 16.08 0.74 -45.84
N LYS A 520 15.24 0.28 -44.90
CA LYS A 520 14.17 1.06 -44.31
C LYS A 520 14.43 1.23 -42.83
N GLY A 521 14.41 2.49 -42.38
CA GLY A 521 14.65 2.86 -40.99
C GLY A 521 16.14 2.89 -40.66
N ILE A 522 16.66 4.05 -40.27
CA ILE A 522 18.05 4.21 -39.78
C ILE A 522 18.12 4.16 -38.24
N GLU A 523 16.96 4.07 -37.61
CA GLU A 523 16.83 4.21 -36.18
C GLU A 523 17.44 2.99 -35.48
N ASN A 524 18.48 3.23 -34.67
CA ASN A 524 19.26 2.22 -33.93
C ASN A 524 20.31 1.42 -34.70
N ILE A 525 20.56 1.66 -35.99
CA ILE A 525 21.73 1.03 -36.61
C ILE A 525 22.99 1.79 -36.17
N ALA A 526 23.92 1.07 -35.56
CA ALA A 526 25.24 1.59 -35.31
C ALA A 526 26.13 1.42 -36.55
N GLN A 527 26.13 0.20 -37.10
CA GLN A 527 26.99 -0.26 -38.19
C GLN A 527 26.32 -1.43 -38.92
N LEU A 528 26.90 -1.83 -40.04
CA LEU A 528 26.60 -3.10 -40.70
C LEU A 528 27.66 -4.13 -40.29
N ARG A 529 27.29 -5.41 -40.28
CA ARG A 529 28.21 -6.54 -40.08
C ARG A 529 28.15 -7.46 -41.29
N LEU A 530 29.28 -7.72 -41.92
CA LEU A 530 29.38 -8.71 -43.00
C LEU A 530 29.99 -10.00 -42.45
N THR A 531 29.29 -11.12 -42.65
CA THR A 531 29.71 -12.45 -42.21
C THR A 531 29.86 -13.36 -43.43
N ALA A 532 31.09 -13.81 -43.70
CA ALA A 532 31.42 -14.77 -44.74
C ALA A 532 31.57 -16.17 -44.15
N ARG A 533 30.96 -17.17 -44.78
CA ARG A 533 31.08 -18.60 -44.44
C ARG A 533 31.68 -19.33 -45.64
N TYR A 534 32.75 -20.08 -45.44
CA TYR A 534 33.48 -20.76 -46.53
C TYR A 534 33.03 -22.21 -46.73
N ASN A 535 33.26 -22.75 -47.94
CA ASN A 535 32.86 -24.11 -48.32
C ASN A 535 33.45 -25.21 -47.41
N ASN A 536 34.62 -24.95 -46.81
CA ASN A 536 35.28 -25.85 -45.86
C ASN A 536 34.61 -25.91 -44.47
N ARG A 537 33.53 -25.16 -44.23
CA ARG A 537 32.67 -25.09 -43.02
C ARG A 537 33.36 -24.76 -41.69
N GLN A 538 34.69 -24.60 -41.63
CA GLN A 538 35.41 -24.38 -40.36
C GLN A 538 35.78 -22.92 -40.12
N GLU A 539 35.84 -22.08 -41.14
CA GLU A 539 36.26 -20.68 -41.02
C GLU A 539 35.07 -19.73 -41.23
N VAL A 540 34.91 -18.76 -40.33
CA VAL A 540 33.89 -17.71 -40.41
C VAL A 540 34.58 -16.37 -40.18
N THR A 541 34.51 -15.47 -41.16
CA THR A 541 35.04 -14.11 -41.05
C THR A 541 33.88 -13.15 -40.82
N SER A 542 33.89 -12.38 -39.73
CA SER A 542 32.86 -11.37 -39.42
C SER A 542 33.50 -10.00 -39.24
N ILE A 543 33.00 -9.00 -39.97
CA ILE A 543 33.62 -7.68 -40.04
C ILE A 543 32.55 -6.60 -39.89
N LEU A 544 32.78 -5.67 -38.97
CA LEU A 544 31.95 -4.49 -38.79
C LEU A 544 32.38 -3.35 -39.71
N GLY A 545 31.43 -2.61 -40.25
CA GLY A 545 31.68 -1.48 -41.13
C GLY A 545 30.44 -1.00 -41.87
N GLY A 546 30.67 -0.45 -43.06
CA GLY A 546 29.63 0.08 -43.93
C GLY A 546 29.10 1.45 -43.53
N THR A 547 28.50 2.13 -44.51
CA THR A 547 27.89 3.45 -44.38
C THR A 547 26.41 3.34 -44.72
N LEU A 548 25.57 3.94 -43.89
CA LEU A 548 24.14 4.08 -44.12
C LEU A 548 23.86 5.53 -44.48
N ASN A 549 23.33 5.74 -45.68
CA ASN A 549 23.05 7.05 -46.22
C ASN A 549 21.62 7.46 -45.88
N MET A 550 21.40 8.75 -45.61
CA MET A 550 20.08 9.27 -45.21
C MET A 550 19.00 9.11 -46.29
N ASP A 551 19.38 8.81 -47.53
CA ASP A 551 18.47 8.52 -48.64
C ASP A 551 17.92 7.09 -48.63
N GLY A 552 18.28 6.27 -47.63
CA GLY A 552 17.83 4.88 -47.51
C GLY A 552 18.72 3.88 -48.27
N THR A 553 19.89 4.30 -48.73
CA THR A 553 20.90 3.42 -49.36
C THR A 553 22.02 3.08 -48.40
N PHE A 554 22.67 1.94 -48.59
CA PHE A 554 23.87 1.59 -47.84
C PHE A 554 25.01 1.17 -48.75
N GLU A 555 26.23 1.31 -48.24
CA GLU A 555 27.44 0.84 -48.90
C GLU A 555 28.34 0.10 -47.91
N PHE A 556 28.85 -1.07 -48.27
CA PHE A 556 29.80 -1.84 -47.47
C PHE A 556 31.05 -2.17 -48.28
N TYR A 557 32.17 -1.54 -47.95
CA TYR A 557 33.44 -1.74 -48.65
C TYR A 557 34.15 -3.01 -48.17
N ILE A 558 34.50 -3.90 -49.10
CA ILE A 558 35.03 -5.25 -48.79
C ILE A 558 36.47 -5.49 -49.26
N LEU A 559 37.03 -4.63 -50.12
CA LEU A 559 38.40 -4.82 -50.62
C LEU A 559 39.41 -4.76 -49.46
N GLY A 560 40.33 -5.72 -49.41
CA GLY A 560 41.36 -5.80 -48.37
C GLY A 560 40.84 -6.24 -47.00
N LYS A 561 39.58 -6.67 -46.89
CA LYS A 561 38.97 -7.16 -45.65
C LYS A 561 39.19 -8.67 -45.40
N GLY A 562 39.98 -9.36 -46.22
CA GLY A 562 40.31 -10.78 -46.03
C GLY A 562 39.17 -11.75 -46.29
N ILE A 563 38.16 -11.34 -47.06
CA ILE A 563 37.06 -12.20 -47.51
C ILE A 563 37.38 -12.71 -48.91
N ASP A 564 37.55 -14.03 -49.07
CA ASP A 564 37.70 -14.66 -50.37
C ASP A 564 36.31 -15.04 -50.94
N LEU A 565 35.79 -14.18 -51.81
CA LEU A 565 34.47 -14.38 -52.43
C LEU A 565 34.40 -15.62 -53.33
N LEU A 566 35.53 -16.13 -53.83
CA LEU A 566 35.55 -17.30 -54.72
C LEU A 566 35.31 -18.60 -53.95
N ASP A 567 35.63 -18.63 -52.65
CA ASP A 567 35.44 -19.78 -51.76
C ASP A 567 34.30 -19.59 -50.73
N CYS A 568 33.56 -18.49 -50.83
CA CYS A 568 32.39 -18.24 -49.99
C CYS A 568 31.23 -19.18 -50.37
N SER A 569 30.74 -19.93 -49.38
CA SER A 569 29.50 -20.70 -49.47
C SER A 569 28.26 -19.84 -49.18
N GLN A 570 28.41 -18.83 -48.33
CA GLN A 570 27.34 -17.91 -47.95
C GLN A 570 27.93 -16.59 -47.46
N LEU A 571 27.26 -15.49 -47.80
CA LEU A 571 27.62 -14.15 -47.36
C LEU A 571 26.37 -13.48 -46.76
N LEU A 572 26.44 -13.12 -45.48
CA LEU A 572 25.32 -12.50 -44.74
C LEU A 572 25.69 -11.07 -44.34
N LEU A 573 24.76 -10.15 -44.54
CA LEU A 573 24.87 -8.77 -44.07
C LEU A 573 23.83 -8.53 -42.98
N ASP A 574 24.29 -8.18 -41.78
CA ASP A 574 23.43 -7.78 -40.67
C ASP A 574 23.42 -6.26 -40.53
N ALA A 575 22.26 -5.68 -40.24
CA ALA A 575 22.17 -4.41 -39.54
C ALA A 575 22.33 -4.67 -38.04
N VAL A 576 23.24 -3.96 -37.37
CA VAL A 576 23.53 -4.20 -35.95
C VAL A 576 23.32 -2.96 -35.09
N ASP A 577 22.90 -3.18 -33.84
CA ASP A 577 22.84 -2.11 -32.84
C ASP A 577 24.25 -1.74 -32.32
N ARG A 578 24.33 -0.75 -31.43
CA ARG A 578 25.60 -0.26 -30.85
C ARG A 578 26.29 -1.28 -29.95
N GLU A 579 25.58 -2.31 -29.51
CA GLU A 579 26.11 -3.42 -28.71
C GLU A 579 26.55 -4.60 -29.60
N GLY A 580 26.34 -4.50 -30.92
CA GLY A 580 26.70 -5.53 -31.90
C GLY A 580 25.66 -6.64 -32.04
N ASN A 581 24.44 -6.46 -31.51
CA ASN A 581 23.34 -7.41 -31.69
C ASN A 581 22.73 -7.26 -33.09
N SER A 582 22.37 -8.38 -33.73
CA SER A 582 21.75 -8.36 -35.07
C SER A 582 20.29 -7.92 -34.96
N LEU A 583 19.92 -6.86 -35.68
CA LEU A 583 18.56 -6.33 -35.78
C LEU A 583 17.79 -6.93 -36.96
N ASN A 584 18.48 -7.11 -38.08
CA ASN A 584 17.95 -7.67 -39.31
C ASN A 584 19.12 -8.22 -40.13
N SER A 585 18.92 -9.35 -40.84
CA SER A 585 19.95 -10.04 -41.60
C SER A 585 19.44 -10.36 -43.00
N ILE A 586 20.26 -10.12 -44.02
CA ILE A 586 19.96 -10.44 -45.41
C ILE A 586 21.14 -11.19 -46.03
N GLU A 587 20.85 -12.16 -46.88
CA GLU A 587 21.87 -12.85 -47.67
C GLU A 587 22.28 -11.99 -48.87
N VAL A 588 23.59 -11.93 -49.13
CA VAL A 588 24.19 -11.20 -50.25
C VAL A 588 24.50 -12.21 -51.35
N PRO A 589 23.70 -12.27 -52.45
CA PRO A 589 23.97 -13.20 -53.54
C PRO A 589 25.26 -12.82 -54.27
N ILE A 590 26.18 -13.77 -54.44
CA ILE A 590 27.43 -13.56 -55.17
C ILE A 590 27.23 -14.01 -56.63
N LEU A 591 27.37 -13.06 -57.56
CA LEU A 591 27.29 -13.33 -58.99
C LEU A 591 28.68 -13.55 -59.59
N PHE A 592 28.83 -14.61 -60.38
CA PHE A 592 30.07 -14.93 -61.07
C PHE A 592 29.89 -14.75 -62.58
N ASN A 593 30.57 -13.77 -63.18
CA ASN A 593 30.51 -13.55 -64.63
C ASN A 593 31.61 -14.37 -65.33
N GLU A 594 31.46 -15.69 -65.29
CA GLU A 594 32.45 -16.66 -65.78
C GLU A 594 32.07 -17.13 -67.18
N ASN A 595 32.90 -16.77 -68.16
CA ASN A 595 32.73 -17.23 -69.52
C ASN A 595 34.06 -17.65 -70.13
N ILE A 596 33.99 -18.64 -71.01
CA ILE A 596 35.08 -18.97 -71.92
C ILE A 596 34.48 -19.31 -73.28
N THR A 597 34.91 -18.59 -74.30
CA THR A 597 34.46 -18.77 -75.67
C THR A 597 35.63 -19.29 -76.47
N VAL A 598 35.47 -20.45 -77.09
CA VAL A 598 36.51 -21.09 -77.90
C VAL A 598 36.24 -20.79 -79.37
N ASN A 599 37.23 -20.25 -80.07
CA ASN A 599 37.14 -20.05 -81.52
C ASN A 599 37.17 -21.40 -82.23
N PRO A 600 36.55 -21.52 -83.42
CA PRO A 600 36.68 -22.71 -84.25
C PRO A 600 38.14 -23.10 -84.49
N TYR A 601 38.46 -24.39 -84.38
CA TYR A 601 39.81 -24.94 -84.43
C TYR A 601 39.97 -25.92 -85.60
N SER A 602 41.03 -25.73 -86.39
CA SER A 602 41.51 -26.67 -87.41
C SER A 602 42.74 -27.43 -86.88
N PHE A 603 42.87 -28.72 -87.17
CA PHE A 603 44.06 -29.52 -86.87
C PHE A 603 45.32 -29.06 -87.62
N LYS A 604 45.18 -28.14 -88.58
CA LYS A 604 46.31 -27.44 -89.21
C LYS A 604 46.87 -26.32 -88.32
N ASP A 605 46.09 -25.85 -87.33
CA ASP A 605 46.50 -24.79 -86.43
C ASP A 605 47.27 -25.33 -85.23
N GLN A 606 48.30 -24.57 -84.84
CA GLN A 606 49.12 -24.92 -83.68
C GLN A 606 48.41 -24.69 -82.34
N TYR A 607 47.44 -23.76 -82.29
CA TYR A 607 46.82 -23.32 -81.05
C TYR A 607 45.30 -23.28 -81.15
N ILE A 608 44.62 -23.77 -80.11
CA ILE A 608 43.23 -23.42 -79.84
C ILE A 608 43.24 -22.01 -79.26
N THR A 609 42.38 -21.14 -79.77
CA THR A 609 42.29 -19.75 -79.29
C THR A 609 40.88 -19.41 -78.89
N GLY A 610 40.72 -18.36 -78.09
CA GLY A 610 39.40 -17.92 -77.64
C GLY A 610 39.48 -16.74 -76.68
N THR A 611 38.34 -16.37 -76.11
CA THR A 611 38.23 -15.34 -75.07
C THR A 611 37.82 -15.95 -73.73
N TYR A 612 38.18 -15.29 -72.64
CA TYR A 612 37.84 -15.72 -71.29
C TYR A 612 37.55 -14.49 -70.41
N SER A 613 36.69 -14.65 -69.40
CA SER A 613 36.44 -13.59 -68.43
C SER A 613 37.58 -13.48 -67.42
N SER A 614 37.82 -12.29 -66.89
CA SER A 614 38.98 -11.98 -66.02
C SER A 614 39.09 -12.84 -64.75
N LEU A 615 38.02 -13.54 -64.35
CA LEU A 615 37.99 -14.47 -63.22
C LEU A 615 38.71 -15.79 -63.51
N ILE A 616 38.82 -16.20 -64.78
CA ILE A 616 39.59 -17.39 -65.15
C ILE A 616 41.09 -17.06 -65.11
N LYS A 617 41.83 -17.78 -64.27
CA LYS A 617 43.29 -17.59 -64.06
C LYS A 617 44.13 -18.67 -64.72
N SER A 618 43.56 -19.84 -64.96
CA SER A 618 44.22 -20.89 -65.73
C SER A 618 43.20 -21.65 -66.57
N ILE A 619 43.69 -22.32 -67.62
CA ILE A 619 42.86 -23.19 -68.43
C ILE A 619 43.50 -24.58 -68.53
N LYS A 620 42.67 -25.58 -68.79
CA LYS A 620 43.11 -26.93 -69.15
C LYS A 620 42.37 -27.39 -70.39
N LEU A 621 43.05 -28.17 -71.22
CA LEU A 621 42.43 -28.88 -72.32
C LEU A 621 42.05 -30.28 -71.85
N ILE A 622 40.78 -30.64 -72.00
CA ILE A 622 40.28 -31.99 -71.79
C ILE A 622 40.01 -32.60 -73.16
N SER A 623 40.77 -33.62 -73.53
CA SER A 623 40.52 -34.51 -74.69
C SER A 623 40.49 -35.95 -74.17
N THR A 624 41.29 -36.87 -74.71
CA THR A 624 41.51 -38.21 -74.12
C THR A 624 42.31 -38.16 -72.81
N LYS A 625 43.01 -37.05 -72.54
CA LYS A 625 43.69 -36.73 -71.28
C LYS A 625 43.45 -35.27 -70.89
N VAL A 626 43.63 -34.95 -69.61
CA VAL A 626 43.66 -33.56 -69.12
C VAL A 626 45.07 -33.01 -69.28
N THR A 627 45.21 -31.93 -70.05
CA THR A 627 46.48 -31.27 -70.31
C THR A 627 46.46 -29.88 -69.69
N ASN A 628 47.38 -29.61 -68.77
CA ASN A 628 47.59 -28.28 -68.21
C ASN A 628 48.36 -27.41 -69.23
N GLY A 629 48.00 -26.14 -69.34
CA GLY A 629 48.75 -25.20 -70.18
C GLY A 629 47.91 -24.03 -70.64
N GLY A 630 48.34 -23.43 -71.75
CA GLY A 630 47.71 -22.27 -72.33
C GLY A 630 48.19 -20.96 -71.72
N THR A 631 48.30 -19.95 -72.58
CA THR A 631 48.69 -18.59 -72.21
C THR A 631 47.43 -17.74 -72.20
N LEU A 632 47.14 -17.12 -71.06
CA LEU A 632 46.05 -16.18 -70.87
C LEU A 632 46.61 -14.76 -70.94
N THR A 633 46.15 -13.94 -71.88
CA THR A 633 46.63 -12.56 -72.02
C THR A 633 45.51 -11.65 -72.51
N ASN A 634 45.26 -10.57 -71.77
CA ASN A 634 44.29 -9.53 -72.11
C ASN A 634 42.91 -10.04 -72.52
N GLY A 635 42.36 -11.02 -71.79
CA GLY A 635 41.02 -11.58 -72.04
C GLY A 635 40.96 -12.56 -73.23
N THR A 636 42.09 -12.89 -73.83
CA THR A 636 42.21 -13.92 -74.87
C THR A 636 43.16 -15.03 -74.43
N PHE A 637 42.87 -16.27 -74.81
CA PHE A 637 43.75 -17.39 -74.53
C PHE A 637 44.28 -18.03 -75.82
N LYS A 638 45.46 -18.63 -75.71
CA LYS A 638 46.00 -19.56 -76.70
C LYS A 638 46.47 -20.82 -76.00
N PHE A 639 46.04 -21.99 -76.46
CA PHE A 639 46.41 -23.29 -75.92
C PHE A 639 47.08 -24.14 -76.99
N TYR A 640 48.30 -24.63 -76.76
CA TYR A 640 49.04 -25.42 -77.75
C TYR A 640 48.39 -26.80 -77.95
N ALA A 641 47.88 -27.03 -79.15
CA ALA A 641 46.95 -28.12 -79.44
C ALA A 641 47.61 -29.35 -80.09
N ILE A 642 48.72 -29.16 -80.81
CA ILE A 642 49.41 -30.25 -81.53
C ILE A 642 49.88 -31.30 -80.53
N GLY A 643 49.48 -32.55 -80.75
CA GLY A 643 49.79 -33.69 -79.88
C GLY A 643 48.97 -33.79 -78.60
N ASN A 644 48.08 -32.82 -78.32
CA ASN A 644 47.20 -32.80 -77.15
C ASN A 644 45.70 -32.94 -77.50
N MET A 645 45.37 -32.90 -78.78
CA MET A 645 44.02 -33.05 -79.32
C MET A 645 43.85 -34.39 -80.03
N ASP A 646 42.70 -35.04 -79.80
CA ASP A 646 42.25 -36.21 -80.53
C ASP A 646 40.94 -35.89 -81.27
N LYS A 647 40.95 -36.03 -82.60
CA LYS A 647 39.79 -35.75 -83.47
C LYS A 647 38.61 -36.68 -83.24
N THR A 648 38.79 -37.78 -82.53
CA THR A 648 37.76 -38.79 -82.30
C THR A 648 36.94 -38.55 -81.03
N VAL A 649 37.29 -37.56 -80.19
CA VAL A 649 36.57 -37.22 -78.95
C VAL A 649 36.22 -35.73 -78.86
N SER A 650 35.14 -35.41 -78.13
CA SER A 650 34.83 -34.02 -77.79
C SER A 650 35.92 -33.45 -76.89
N CYS A 651 36.49 -32.33 -77.31
CA CYS A 651 37.53 -31.64 -76.58
C CYS A 651 36.95 -30.38 -75.91
N PHE A 652 37.41 -30.05 -74.70
CA PHE A 652 36.94 -28.89 -73.94
C PHE A 652 38.10 -28.03 -73.45
N ILE A 653 37.96 -26.72 -73.55
CA ILE A 653 38.75 -25.79 -72.75
C ILE A 653 37.98 -25.53 -71.46
N VAL A 654 38.61 -25.82 -70.33
CA VAL A 654 38.06 -25.64 -68.99
C VAL A 654 38.83 -24.53 -68.29
N GLY A 655 38.13 -23.49 -67.86
CA GLY A 655 38.65 -22.39 -67.08
C GLY A 655 38.57 -22.65 -65.58
N TYR A 656 39.66 -22.34 -64.89
CA TYR A 656 39.79 -22.45 -63.44
C TYR A 656 40.10 -21.08 -62.83
N ASP A 657 39.65 -20.85 -61.60
CA ASP A 657 39.99 -19.65 -60.83
C ASP A 657 41.42 -19.70 -60.26
N ALA A 658 41.78 -18.69 -59.45
CA ALA A 658 43.09 -18.60 -58.79
C ALA A 658 43.35 -19.75 -57.80
N ASN A 659 42.28 -20.33 -57.25
CA ASN A 659 42.33 -21.38 -56.23
C ASN A 659 42.32 -22.78 -56.86
N GLY A 660 42.19 -22.87 -58.19
CA GLY A 660 42.19 -24.12 -58.92
C GLY A 660 40.83 -24.82 -58.97
N HIS A 661 39.75 -24.12 -58.62
CA HIS A 661 38.38 -24.62 -58.81
C HIS A 661 37.94 -24.44 -60.25
N GLU A 662 37.27 -25.45 -60.80
CA GLU A 662 36.67 -25.35 -62.12
C GLU A 662 35.50 -24.35 -62.08
N ARG A 663 35.51 -23.40 -63.00
CA ARG A 663 34.57 -22.28 -63.06
C ARG A 663 33.66 -22.35 -64.28
N VAL A 664 34.25 -22.68 -65.43
CA VAL A 664 33.52 -22.77 -66.70
C VAL A 664 34.20 -23.77 -67.62
N ARG A 665 33.43 -24.45 -68.46
CA ARG A 665 33.97 -25.27 -69.57
C ARG A 665 33.26 -24.96 -70.87
N SER A 666 34.00 -24.99 -71.97
CA SER A 666 33.46 -24.77 -73.30
C SER A 666 34.05 -25.76 -74.29
N ILE A 667 33.20 -26.25 -75.18
CA ILE A 667 33.61 -27.22 -76.20
C ILE A 667 34.51 -26.56 -77.23
N VAL A 668 35.53 -27.28 -77.70
CA VAL A 668 36.38 -26.86 -78.82
C VAL A 668 35.63 -27.19 -80.11
N PRO A 669 35.20 -26.19 -80.90
CA PRO A 669 34.49 -26.45 -82.16
C PRO A 669 35.51 -26.83 -83.23
N ILE A 670 35.57 -28.09 -83.61
CA ILE A 670 36.48 -28.60 -84.65
C ILE A 670 35.83 -28.40 -86.02
N ILE A 671 36.56 -27.84 -86.99
CA ILE A 671 36.05 -27.51 -88.34
C ILE A 671 36.66 -28.33 -89.49
N ASP A 672 37.48 -29.33 -89.15
CA ASP A 672 38.18 -30.21 -90.09
C ASP A 672 37.55 -31.59 -90.25
#